data_AF-A0A2D7BD71-F1
#
_entry.id   AF-A0A2D7BD71-F1
#
_cell.length_a   1.000
_cell.length_b   1.000
_cell.length_c   1.000
_cell.angle_alpha   90.00
_cell.angle_beta   90.00
_cell.angle_gamma   90.00
#
_symmetry.space_group_name_H-M   'P 1'
#
loop_
_entity.id
_entity.type
_entity.pdbx_description
1 polymer ?
#
loop_
_entity_poly.entity_id
_entity_poly.type
_entity_poly.pdbx_seq_one_letter_code
_entity_poly.pdbx_strand_id
1 'polypeptide(L)'
;MNHIRTKRDISSRKTARQRWIPFAISILLLSSFWCSHAASQHPDKTQDTESVEWWSLQPIRQVELPPSTEKARNPIDYFVHQRLRQHGLQSSIEADRWTLIRRLYFDLLGLPPSPVDIDAFIMDDSQRAYENLVDRLLASPHYGERWGRHWLDAVHFGESNGFEYNQPRNHAWHYRNWVIDAFNQDMAYDRFVRLQIAGDIIAPEKEGIVATGFLVTGPHNTTKPSNDVMRLTMRQDEMEDMVALVGQTFLGLTINCARCHDHKFDPISMKDYYGIASALAGVEFGDQTINMPASGVVEGNASKSDEGDSLKVWAVTPIDPGKTHLLKRGNVENKGELVPPRGIAALRMLDSDFGLNPDSDGRLRRFKLAEWISGVENPLLARVMVNRVWKHHFGQGIVLTPNDFGYSGGRPSHPDLLEWLSDYLKKHDWRLKQLHRLIVTSATYRQKSSPNAHAAAVDAGNRYLWRKSPSRLEGEILRDTLLVLSGKLDPKFGGRGYRDMREYKFKGSHFYDVISQDHPEQFRRTIYRFSPRGAMRTLLDTFDCPDPSAITPQRAVTTTPLQSLALMNNDFVVNMSQAFAGRLESQAGLNAQQQVSLAYRLAYGRGAEEQAMKISVPFIQKHGLAAWCRVIFNSNELLYVR
;
A
#
# COMPACT_ATOMS: atom_id res chain seq x y z
N MET A 1 58.55 -34.42 0.44
CA MET A 1 59.04 -35.79 0.22
C MET A 1 59.47 -36.39 1.55
N ASN A 2 59.13 -37.66 1.76
CA ASN A 2 59.47 -38.57 2.85
C ASN A 2 58.73 -38.48 4.20
N HIS A 3 57.73 -39.35 4.28
CA HIS A 3 57.12 -40.01 5.43
C HIS A 3 58.13 -40.58 6.44
N ILE A 4 57.70 -40.70 7.71
CA ILE A 4 57.63 -41.98 8.44
C ILE A 4 56.49 -41.91 9.48
N ARG A 5 55.61 -42.91 9.39
CA ARG A 5 54.56 -43.30 10.36
C ARG A 5 55.19 -44.18 11.43
N THR A 6 54.73 -44.07 12.68
CA THR A 6 54.58 -45.25 13.55
C THR A 6 53.31 -45.19 14.40
N LYS A 7 52.66 -46.36 14.47
CA LYS A 7 51.37 -46.70 15.05
C LYS A 7 51.48 -46.93 16.56
N ARG A 8 50.43 -46.57 17.33
CA ARG A 8 49.91 -47.31 18.50
C ARG A 8 48.39 -47.09 18.52
N ASP A 9 47.60 -48.02 18.02
CA ASP A 9 47.08 -49.25 18.65
C ASP A 9 45.80 -49.01 19.46
N ILE A 10 44.73 -49.63 18.98
CA ILE A 10 43.32 -49.42 19.32
C ILE A 10 42.87 -50.67 20.06
N SER A 11 42.73 -50.60 21.38
CA SER A 11 42.11 -51.67 22.16
C SER A 11 41.38 -51.16 23.40
N SER A 12 40.39 -50.27 23.22
CA SER A 12 39.31 -50.08 24.21
C SER A 12 38.06 -49.40 23.62
N ARG A 13 37.47 -49.99 22.59
CA ARG A 13 36.11 -49.64 22.16
C ARG A 13 35.28 -50.89 21.86
N LYS A 14 34.94 -51.62 22.92
CA LYS A 14 33.92 -52.69 22.88
C LYS A 14 33.00 -52.63 24.10
N THR A 15 32.40 -51.46 24.39
CA THR A 15 31.24 -51.34 25.32
C THR A 15 30.45 -50.04 25.12
N ALA A 16 30.36 -49.52 23.89
CA ALA A 16 29.58 -48.29 23.61
C ALA A 16 28.78 -48.36 22.30
N ARG A 17 28.32 -49.55 21.91
CA ARG A 17 27.50 -49.75 20.69
C ARG A 17 26.13 -50.38 20.93
N GLN A 18 25.68 -50.45 22.18
CA GLN A 18 24.44 -51.16 22.56
C GLN A 18 23.45 -50.32 23.37
N ARG A 19 23.51 -48.98 23.26
CA ARG A 19 22.54 -48.06 23.90
C ARG A 19 21.92 -47.00 22.97
N TRP A 20 22.15 -47.09 21.66
CA TRP A 20 21.62 -46.12 20.68
C TRP A 20 20.65 -46.72 19.65
N ILE A 21 20.19 -47.95 19.86
CA ILE A 21 19.20 -48.60 18.99
C ILE A 21 17.73 -48.32 19.42
N PRO A 22 17.35 -48.08 20.70
CA PRO A 22 15.95 -47.79 21.01
C PRO A 22 15.54 -46.33 20.77
N PHE A 23 16.49 -45.41 20.57
CA PHE A 23 16.18 -43.99 20.32
C PHE A 23 15.97 -43.67 18.82
N ALA A 24 16.61 -44.41 17.92
CA ALA A 24 16.43 -44.24 16.47
C ALA A 24 15.10 -44.84 15.96
N ILE A 25 14.60 -45.91 16.59
CA ILE A 25 13.33 -46.54 16.21
C ILE A 25 12.12 -45.73 16.71
N SER A 26 12.26 -45.03 17.84
CA SER A 26 11.19 -44.15 18.36
C SER A 26 11.00 -42.90 17.51
N ILE A 27 12.07 -42.34 16.93
CA ILE A 27 12.00 -41.16 16.04
C ILE A 27 11.49 -41.52 14.63
N LEU A 28 11.76 -42.75 14.15
CA LEU A 28 11.22 -43.25 12.87
C LEU A 28 9.75 -43.71 12.98
N LEU A 29 9.28 -44.13 14.16
CA LEU A 29 7.87 -44.45 14.40
C LEU A 29 7.03 -43.19 14.71
N LEU A 30 7.59 -42.17 15.36
CA LEU A 30 6.91 -40.88 15.57
C LEU A 30 6.81 -40.05 14.28
N SER A 31 7.78 -40.13 13.36
CA SER A 31 7.70 -39.45 12.06
C SER A 31 6.76 -40.15 11.08
N SER A 32 6.62 -41.48 11.14
CA SER A 32 5.65 -42.22 10.34
C SER A 32 4.22 -42.09 10.87
N PHE A 33 4.01 -41.96 12.19
CA PHE A 33 2.68 -41.63 12.74
C PHE A 33 2.27 -40.16 12.46
N TRP A 34 3.20 -39.20 12.51
CA TRP A 34 2.91 -37.80 12.14
C TRP A 34 2.73 -37.61 10.63
N CYS A 35 3.49 -38.30 9.78
CA CYS A 35 3.22 -38.28 8.33
C CYS A 35 1.90 -38.96 7.97
N SER A 36 1.47 -40.00 8.69
CA SER A 36 0.21 -40.71 8.39
C SER A 36 -1.03 -39.97 8.92
N HIS A 37 -0.91 -39.18 9.99
CA HIS A 37 -2.00 -38.32 10.50
C HIS A 37 -2.07 -36.95 9.83
N ALA A 38 -0.95 -36.41 9.33
CA ALA A 38 -0.93 -35.17 8.54
C ALA A 38 -1.27 -35.41 7.05
N ALA A 39 -0.99 -36.60 6.51
CA ALA A 39 -1.35 -36.95 5.13
C ALA A 39 -2.79 -37.49 4.97
N SER A 40 -3.49 -37.83 6.06
CA SER A 40 -4.89 -38.28 6.01
C SER A 40 -5.92 -37.13 6.13
N GLN A 41 -5.46 -35.87 6.13
CA GLN A 41 -6.32 -34.67 6.01
C GLN A 41 -6.13 -33.93 4.69
N HIS A 42 -5.71 -34.62 3.64
CA HIS A 42 -6.01 -34.14 2.30
C HIS A 42 -7.46 -34.55 1.99
N PRO A 43 -8.41 -33.59 1.87
CA PRO A 43 -9.71 -33.95 1.32
C PRO A 43 -9.46 -34.52 -0.07
N ASP A 44 -9.97 -35.72 -0.24
CA ASP A 44 -9.95 -36.44 -1.50
C ASP A 44 -10.48 -35.53 -2.61
N LYS A 45 -9.87 -35.62 -3.79
CA LYS A 45 -10.29 -34.89 -4.99
C LYS A 45 -11.66 -35.44 -5.41
N THR A 46 -12.72 -34.86 -4.88
CA THR A 46 -14.16 -34.94 -5.25
C THR A 46 -15.08 -34.64 -4.06
N GLN A 47 -14.63 -33.95 -3.01
CA GLN A 47 -15.57 -33.35 -2.06
C GLN A 47 -16.34 -32.20 -2.74
N ASP A 48 -17.65 -32.37 -2.83
CA ASP A 48 -18.65 -31.48 -3.41
C ASP A 48 -18.30 -29.99 -3.28
N THR A 49 -18.07 -29.34 -4.42
CA THR A 49 -18.04 -27.87 -4.55
C THR A 49 -19.42 -27.25 -4.33
N GLU A 50 -20.47 -28.05 -4.10
CA GLU A 50 -21.85 -27.59 -3.89
C GLU A 50 -22.06 -26.94 -2.52
N SER A 51 -21.19 -27.14 -1.51
CA SER A 51 -21.40 -26.60 -0.15
C SER A 51 -20.45 -25.46 0.27
N VAL A 52 -19.60 -24.93 -0.62
CA VAL A 52 -18.70 -23.81 -0.29
C VAL A 52 -19.38 -22.49 -0.65
N GLU A 53 -19.94 -21.78 0.32
CA GLU A 53 -20.38 -20.40 0.10
C GLU A 53 -19.15 -19.47 -0.01
N TRP A 54 -18.84 -19.03 -1.23
CA TRP A 54 -17.91 -17.92 -1.47
C TRP A 54 -18.55 -16.61 -1.00
N TRP A 55 -18.42 -16.34 0.30
CA TRP A 55 -19.04 -15.19 0.99
C TRP A 55 -18.81 -13.85 0.26
N SER A 56 -17.61 -13.66 -0.30
CA SER A 56 -17.18 -12.43 -0.98
C SER A 56 -17.78 -12.27 -2.37
N LEU A 57 -18.29 -13.35 -2.97
CA LEU A 57 -18.96 -13.35 -4.27
C LEU A 57 -20.50 -13.28 -4.15
N GLN A 58 -21.02 -13.16 -2.93
CA GLN A 58 -22.45 -12.93 -2.70
C GLN A 58 -22.78 -11.43 -2.76
N PRO A 59 -24.04 -11.04 -3.03
CA PRO A 59 -24.47 -9.65 -2.90
C PRO A 59 -24.14 -9.06 -1.51
N ILE A 60 -23.96 -7.74 -1.43
CA ILE A 60 -23.76 -7.07 -0.13
C ILE A 60 -25.05 -7.20 0.68
N ARG A 61 -24.93 -7.69 1.91
CA ARG A 61 -26.07 -7.84 2.82
C ARG A 61 -26.42 -6.51 3.48
N GLN A 62 -27.71 -6.24 3.61
CA GLN A 62 -28.17 -5.18 4.51
C GLN A 62 -28.10 -5.69 5.94
N VAL A 63 -27.34 -4.99 6.77
CA VAL A 63 -27.05 -5.37 8.16
C VAL A 63 -27.60 -4.31 9.10
N GLU A 64 -28.38 -4.72 10.09
CA GLU A 64 -28.85 -3.85 11.16
C GLU A 64 -27.77 -3.65 12.24
N LEU A 65 -27.85 -2.53 12.97
CA LEU A 65 -26.91 -2.27 14.05
C LEU A 65 -27.16 -3.25 15.20
N PRO A 66 -26.12 -3.92 15.73
CA PRO A 66 -26.28 -4.82 16.85
C PRO A 66 -26.59 -4.03 18.13
N PRO A 67 -27.29 -4.61 19.11
CA PRO A 67 -27.55 -3.96 20.38
C PRO A 67 -26.23 -3.68 21.12
N SER A 68 -26.13 -2.54 21.80
CA SER A 68 -24.99 -2.18 22.64
C SER A 68 -25.44 -1.69 24.01
N THR A 69 -24.81 -2.22 25.05
CA THR A 69 -24.91 -1.73 26.44
C THR A 69 -23.79 -0.73 26.78
N GLU A 70 -22.79 -0.61 25.91
CA GLU A 70 -21.65 0.30 26.04
C GLU A 70 -21.89 1.58 25.24
N LYS A 71 -21.32 2.70 25.70
CA LYS A 71 -21.43 4.01 25.05
C LYS A 71 -20.68 4.01 23.71
N ALA A 72 -21.40 3.79 22.62
CA ALA A 72 -20.88 3.91 21.26
C ALA A 72 -20.83 5.38 20.82
N ARG A 73 -19.80 5.77 20.06
CA ARG A 73 -19.73 7.10 19.43
C ARG A 73 -20.41 7.09 18.06
N ASN A 74 -20.24 6.02 17.30
CA ASN A 74 -20.87 5.85 16.00
C ASN A 74 -21.15 4.36 15.69
N PRO A 75 -21.81 4.03 14.56
CA PRO A 75 -22.14 2.66 14.19
C PRO A 75 -21.03 1.61 14.24
N ILE A 76 -19.77 1.99 13.94
CA ILE A 76 -18.63 1.05 13.95
C ILE A 76 -18.47 0.41 15.34
N ASP A 77 -18.64 1.22 16.39
CA ASP A 77 -18.42 0.78 17.76
C ASP A 77 -19.41 -0.31 18.17
N TYR A 78 -20.64 -0.32 17.65
CA TYR A 78 -21.63 -1.35 17.95
C TYR A 78 -21.15 -2.74 17.53
N PHE A 79 -20.61 -2.86 16.31
CA PHE A 79 -20.08 -4.11 15.77
C PHE A 79 -18.83 -4.58 16.53
N VAL A 80 -17.93 -3.64 16.87
CA VAL A 80 -16.71 -3.95 17.63
C VAL A 80 -17.06 -4.40 19.05
N HIS A 81 -17.94 -3.69 19.75
CA HIS A 81 -18.38 -4.08 21.09
C HIS A 81 -19.07 -5.45 21.10
N GLN A 82 -19.90 -5.74 20.10
CA GLN A 82 -20.50 -7.08 19.96
C GLN A 82 -19.41 -8.16 19.85
N ARG A 83 -18.38 -7.92 19.03
CA ARG A 83 -17.29 -8.88 18.85
C ARG A 83 -16.43 -9.06 20.09
N LEU A 84 -16.13 -7.97 20.80
CA LEU A 84 -15.39 -7.99 22.06
C LEU A 84 -16.16 -8.78 23.14
N ARG A 85 -17.47 -8.53 23.30
CA ARG A 85 -18.32 -9.25 24.27
C ARG A 85 -18.38 -10.75 24.00
N GLN A 86 -18.44 -11.18 22.73
CA GLN A 86 -18.39 -12.59 22.36
C GLN A 86 -17.13 -13.31 22.86
N HIS A 87 -16.05 -12.57 23.11
CA HIS A 87 -14.76 -13.09 23.54
C HIS A 87 -14.38 -12.67 24.98
N GLY A 88 -15.33 -12.09 25.74
CA GLY A 88 -15.07 -11.63 27.11
C GLY A 88 -14.08 -10.46 27.21
N LEU A 89 -13.93 -9.67 26.13
CA LEU A 89 -13.03 -8.53 26.06
C LEU A 89 -13.77 -7.20 26.22
N GLN A 90 -13.00 -6.15 26.52
CA GLN A 90 -13.48 -4.77 26.61
C GLN A 90 -12.55 -3.84 25.84
N SER A 91 -13.11 -2.76 25.30
CA SER A 91 -12.36 -1.70 24.64
C SER A 91 -11.41 -0.98 25.61
N SER A 92 -10.25 -0.55 25.13
CA SER A 92 -9.38 0.36 25.85
C SER A 92 -10.04 1.73 26.00
N ILE A 93 -9.62 2.47 27.03
CA ILE A 93 -10.04 3.87 27.19
C ILE A 93 -9.55 4.73 26.02
N GLU A 94 -10.16 5.90 25.86
CA GLU A 94 -9.72 6.88 24.87
C GLU A 94 -8.29 7.36 25.13
N ALA A 95 -7.51 7.57 24.06
CA ALA A 95 -6.21 8.19 24.13
C ALA A 95 -6.30 9.68 24.51
N ASP A 96 -5.22 10.22 25.08
CA ASP A 96 -5.15 11.65 25.38
C ASP A 96 -5.10 12.50 24.10
N ARG A 97 -5.42 13.79 24.22
CA ARG A 97 -5.53 14.71 23.09
C ARG A 97 -4.22 14.84 22.30
N TRP A 98 -3.05 14.77 22.93
CA TRP A 98 -1.75 14.87 22.26
C TRP A 98 -1.50 13.65 21.37
N THR A 99 -1.80 12.46 21.90
CA THR A 99 -1.75 11.22 21.12
C THR A 99 -2.71 11.27 19.94
N LEU A 100 -3.94 11.73 20.16
CA LEU A 100 -4.99 11.77 19.14
C LEU A 100 -4.67 12.70 17.96
N ILE A 101 -4.19 13.92 18.21
CA ILE A 101 -3.81 14.83 17.11
C ILE A 101 -2.62 14.30 16.32
N ARG A 102 -1.59 13.80 17.00
CA ARG A 102 -0.42 13.19 16.34
C ARG A 102 -0.84 12.03 15.44
N ARG A 103 -1.70 11.16 15.95
CA ARG A 103 -2.25 10.02 15.21
C ARG A 103 -3.00 10.46 13.96
N LEU A 104 -3.94 11.39 14.08
CA LEU A 104 -4.71 11.91 12.95
C LEU A 104 -3.83 12.53 11.86
N TYR A 105 -2.82 13.30 12.25
CA TYR A 105 -1.90 13.94 11.31
C TYR A 105 -1.08 12.93 10.51
N PHE A 106 -0.56 11.89 11.15
CA PHE A 106 0.16 10.83 10.43
C PHE A 106 -0.77 9.94 9.59
N ASP A 107 -1.93 9.57 10.13
CA ASP A 107 -2.86 8.69 9.41
C ASP A 107 -3.49 9.39 8.20
N LEU A 108 -3.86 10.69 8.32
CA LEU A 108 -4.54 11.43 7.27
C LEU A 108 -3.60 12.23 6.34
N LEU A 109 -2.49 12.78 6.83
CA LEU A 109 -1.59 13.64 6.05
C LEU A 109 -0.19 13.03 5.84
N GLY A 110 0.21 12.06 6.66
CA GLY A 110 1.56 11.50 6.64
C GLY A 110 2.64 12.51 7.03
N LEU A 111 2.30 13.49 7.87
CA LEU A 111 3.19 14.54 8.37
C LEU A 111 2.93 14.73 9.87
N PRO A 112 3.92 15.16 10.68
CA PRO A 112 3.66 15.53 12.07
C PRO A 112 2.84 16.83 12.16
N PRO A 113 2.04 17.02 13.24
CA PRO A 113 1.35 18.28 13.48
C PRO A 113 2.34 19.40 13.84
N SER A 114 2.01 20.65 13.47
CA SER A 114 2.77 21.81 13.92
C SER A 114 2.44 22.15 15.38
N PRO A 115 3.35 22.79 16.15
CA PRO A 115 3.03 23.24 17.50
C PRO A 115 1.81 24.15 17.59
N VAL A 116 1.57 24.97 16.55
CA VAL A 116 0.40 25.86 16.47
C VAL A 116 -0.89 25.05 16.35
N ASP A 117 -0.89 24.02 15.49
CA ASP A 117 -2.07 23.15 15.33
C ASP A 117 -2.35 22.35 16.59
N ILE A 118 -1.29 21.94 17.29
CA ILE A 118 -1.41 21.24 18.56
C ILE A 118 -2.02 22.17 19.61
N ASP A 119 -1.44 23.34 19.85
CA ASP A 119 -1.95 24.29 20.85
C ASP A 119 -3.41 24.67 20.53
N ALA A 120 -3.73 24.94 19.27
CA ALA A 120 -5.10 25.22 18.83
C ALA A 120 -6.06 24.07 19.14
N PHE A 121 -5.67 22.82 18.88
CA PHE A 121 -6.51 21.68 19.21
C PHE A 121 -6.59 21.45 20.73
N ILE A 122 -5.50 21.54 21.48
CA ILE A 122 -5.51 21.28 22.93
C ILE A 122 -6.36 22.32 23.68
N MET A 123 -6.34 23.58 23.24
CA MET A 123 -7.08 24.68 23.86
C MET A 123 -8.55 24.75 23.43
N ASP A 124 -8.96 24.04 22.37
CA ASP A 124 -10.36 23.99 21.92
C ASP A 124 -11.20 23.09 22.84
N ASP A 125 -12.02 23.73 23.68
CA ASP A 125 -12.94 23.10 24.63
C ASP A 125 -14.32 22.78 24.03
N SER A 126 -14.53 23.07 22.74
CA SER A 126 -15.79 22.78 22.07
C SER A 126 -16.06 21.27 22.01
N GLN A 127 -17.33 20.89 22.10
CA GLN A 127 -17.75 19.49 21.99
C GLN A 127 -17.40 18.84 20.64
N ARG A 128 -17.13 19.67 19.62
CA ARG A 128 -16.78 19.26 18.25
C ARG A 128 -15.30 19.47 17.91
N ALA A 129 -14.44 19.79 18.87
CA ALA A 129 -13.02 20.08 18.63
C ALA A 129 -12.32 18.97 17.82
N TYR A 130 -12.61 17.71 18.13
CA TYR A 130 -12.04 16.55 17.44
C TYR A 130 -12.57 16.43 16.01
N GLU A 131 -13.88 16.52 15.83
CA GLU A 131 -14.54 16.43 14.52
C GLU A 131 -14.11 17.59 13.60
N ASN A 132 -13.98 18.81 14.15
CA ASN A 132 -13.51 19.98 13.41
C ASN A 132 -12.04 19.80 12.96
N LEU A 133 -11.20 19.21 13.83
CA LEU A 133 -9.84 18.84 13.45
C LEU A 133 -9.85 17.82 12.29
N VAL A 134 -10.66 16.75 12.40
CA VAL A 134 -10.80 15.75 11.33
C VAL A 134 -11.24 16.38 10.02
N ASP A 135 -12.26 17.24 10.05
CA ASP A 135 -12.79 17.92 8.86
C ASP A 135 -11.72 18.80 8.20
N ARG A 136 -10.94 19.55 9.00
CA ARG A 136 -9.81 20.34 8.50
C ARG A 136 -8.71 19.49 7.87
N LEU A 137 -8.38 18.34 8.46
CA LEU A 137 -7.35 17.44 7.92
C LEU A 137 -7.81 16.78 6.61
N LEU A 138 -9.07 16.35 6.53
CA LEU A 138 -9.62 15.78 5.29
C LEU A 138 -9.73 16.83 4.17
N ALA A 139 -9.86 18.11 4.51
CA ALA A 139 -9.83 19.21 3.55
C ALA A 139 -8.41 19.61 3.10
N SER A 140 -7.37 19.17 3.81
CA SER A 140 -5.98 19.50 3.48
C SER A 140 -5.54 18.86 2.15
N PRO A 141 -4.78 19.57 1.28
CA PRO A 141 -4.23 18.98 0.06
C PRO A 141 -3.23 17.85 0.35
N HIS A 142 -2.65 17.79 1.56
CA HIS A 142 -1.76 16.71 1.99
C HIS A 142 -2.50 15.37 2.19
N TYR A 143 -3.84 15.38 2.26
CA TYR A 143 -4.66 14.17 2.26
C TYR A 143 -4.41 13.34 0.99
N GLY A 144 -4.50 13.98 -0.18
CA GLY A 144 -4.28 13.31 -1.46
C GLY A 144 -2.87 12.79 -1.63
N GLU A 145 -1.87 13.47 -1.07
CA GLU A 145 -0.48 12.96 -1.04
C GLU A 145 -0.35 11.72 -0.16
N ARG A 146 -1.02 11.68 1.01
CA ARG A 146 -0.99 10.53 1.92
C ARG A 146 -1.68 9.31 1.32
N TRP A 147 -2.92 9.49 0.85
CA TRP A 147 -3.75 8.39 0.37
C TRP A 147 -3.40 7.98 -1.06
N GLY A 148 -2.91 8.92 -1.87
CA GLY A 148 -2.31 8.63 -3.16
C GLY A 148 -1.10 7.71 -3.06
N ARG A 149 -0.24 7.85 -2.03
CA ARG A 149 0.88 6.90 -1.81
C ARG A 149 0.39 5.45 -1.66
N HIS A 150 -0.62 5.23 -0.83
CA HIS A 150 -1.19 3.89 -0.63
C HIS A 150 -1.78 3.31 -1.91
N TRP A 151 -2.39 4.15 -2.75
CA TRP A 151 -2.86 3.75 -4.06
C TRP A 151 -1.72 3.35 -4.99
N LEU A 152 -0.64 4.15 -5.03
CA LEU A 152 0.51 3.91 -5.90
C LEU A 152 1.25 2.59 -5.57
N ASP A 153 1.25 2.17 -4.30
CA ASP A 153 1.75 0.84 -3.90
C ASP A 153 0.85 -0.30 -4.42
N ALA A 154 -0.47 -0.10 -4.33
CA ALA A 154 -1.47 -1.07 -4.79
C ALA A 154 -1.43 -1.30 -6.29
N VAL A 155 -0.90 -0.33 -7.04
CA VAL A 155 -0.82 -0.35 -8.50
C VAL A 155 0.62 -0.33 -8.98
N HIS A 156 1.57 -0.80 -8.18
CA HIS A 156 3.00 -1.00 -8.51
C HIS A 156 3.65 0.17 -9.30
N PHE A 157 3.29 1.41 -8.99
CA PHE A 157 3.66 2.58 -9.80
C PHE A 157 5.19 2.79 -9.80
N GLY A 158 5.79 2.77 -10.98
CA GLY A 158 7.21 3.03 -11.20
C GLY A 158 7.43 3.93 -12.40
N GLU A 159 8.48 4.76 -12.33
CA GLU A 159 8.80 5.76 -13.35
C GLU A 159 9.94 5.31 -14.28
N SER A 160 10.15 4.00 -14.40
CA SER A 160 11.02 3.38 -15.41
C SER A 160 10.45 2.04 -15.88
N ASN A 161 10.94 1.56 -17.01
CA ASN A 161 10.43 0.34 -17.64
C ASN A 161 10.70 -0.94 -16.83
N GLY A 162 11.78 -1.00 -16.05
CA GLY A 162 12.30 -2.27 -15.51
C GLY A 162 12.95 -3.10 -16.62
N PHE A 163 13.09 -4.40 -16.37
CA PHE A 163 13.64 -5.37 -17.33
C PHE A 163 15.04 -4.98 -17.86
N GLU A 164 15.42 -5.49 -19.04
CA GLU A 164 16.77 -5.40 -19.59
C GLU A 164 17.19 -3.95 -19.88
N TYR A 165 16.31 -3.09 -20.39
CA TYR A 165 16.69 -1.72 -20.78
C TYR A 165 16.40 -0.66 -19.70
N ASN A 166 15.38 -0.86 -18.87
CA ASN A 166 15.01 -0.02 -17.72
C ASN A 166 14.98 1.50 -17.94
N GLN A 167 14.61 1.94 -19.15
CA GLN A 167 14.56 3.35 -19.53
C GLN A 167 13.60 4.15 -18.63
N PRO A 168 13.90 5.42 -18.32
CA PRO A 168 13.01 6.28 -17.53
C PRO A 168 11.74 6.63 -18.31
N ARG A 169 10.59 6.62 -17.62
CA ARG A 169 9.29 7.08 -18.12
C ARG A 169 9.08 8.53 -17.69
N ASN A 170 9.61 9.47 -18.47
CA ASN A 170 9.69 10.88 -18.08
C ASN A 170 8.33 11.58 -17.88
N HIS A 171 7.24 10.98 -18.35
CA HIS A 171 5.88 11.51 -18.29
C HIS A 171 4.93 10.70 -17.39
N ALA A 172 5.42 9.68 -16.68
CA ALA A 172 4.59 8.85 -15.78
C ALA A 172 4.11 9.60 -14.52
N TRP A 173 4.82 10.64 -14.10
CA TRP A 173 4.45 11.45 -12.93
C TRP A 173 3.09 12.15 -13.07
N HIS A 174 2.56 12.33 -14.27
CA HIS A 174 1.22 12.88 -14.49
C HIS A 174 0.15 12.00 -13.85
N TYR A 175 0.27 10.68 -13.96
CA TYR A 175 -0.67 9.74 -13.33
C TYR A 175 -0.61 9.83 -11.80
N ARG A 176 0.59 9.91 -11.21
CA ARG A 176 0.75 10.15 -9.78
C ARG A 176 0.01 11.41 -9.33
N ASN A 177 0.17 12.52 -10.05
CA ASN A 177 -0.49 13.77 -9.70
C ASN A 177 -2.02 13.67 -9.87
N TRP A 178 -2.49 13.02 -10.94
CA TRP A 178 -3.92 12.75 -11.12
C TRP A 178 -4.52 11.94 -9.98
N VAL A 179 -3.81 10.90 -9.49
CA VAL A 179 -4.25 10.13 -8.32
C VAL A 179 -4.38 11.05 -7.09
N ILE A 180 -3.35 11.85 -6.81
CA ILE A 180 -3.35 12.81 -5.69
C ILE A 180 -4.54 13.77 -5.79
N ASP A 181 -4.77 14.33 -6.98
CA ASP A 181 -5.85 15.28 -7.24
C ASP A 181 -7.23 14.62 -7.10
N ALA A 182 -7.41 13.38 -7.61
CA ALA A 182 -8.65 12.63 -7.48
C ALA A 182 -9.02 12.35 -6.01
N PHE A 183 -8.05 11.97 -5.17
CA PHE A 183 -8.28 11.84 -3.73
C PHE A 183 -8.62 13.19 -3.08
N ASN A 184 -7.91 14.26 -3.42
CA ASN A 184 -8.17 15.58 -2.85
C ASN A 184 -9.56 16.13 -3.22
N GLN A 185 -10.02 15.86 -4.43
CA GLN A 185 -11.38 16.20 -4.91
C GLN A 185 -12.45 15.25 -4.35
N ASP A 186 -12.04 14.24 -3.57
CA ASP A 186 -12.89 13.18 -3.04
C ASP A 186 -13.69 12.48 -4.15
N MET A 187 -13.07 12.26 -5.32
CA MET A 187 -13.72 11.66 -6.48
C MET A 187 -14.41 10.35 -6.06
N ALA A 188 -15.66 10.18 -6.49
CA ALA A 188 -16.41 8.96 -6.24
C ALA A 188 -15.59 7.74 -6.72
N TYR A 189 -15.39 6.77 -5.84
CA TYR A 189 -14.45 5.67 -6.08
C TYR A 189 -14.80 4.83 -7.31
N ASP A 190 -16.09 4.62 -7.58
CA ASP A 190 -16.58 3.93 -8.79
C ASP A 190 -16.18 4.70 -10.08
N ARG A 191 -16.29 6.03 -10.08
CA ARG A 191 -15.82 6.88 -11.19
C ARG A 191 -14.29 6.84 -11.31
N PHE A 192 -13.57 6.90 -10.20
CA PHE A 192 -12.11 6.80 -10.16
C PHE A 192 -11.62 5.48 -10.80
N VAL A 193 -12.30 4.37 -10.51
CA VAL A 193 -12.04 3.05 -11.12
C VAL A 193 -12.34 3.07 -12.62
N ARG A 194 -13.51 3.60 -13.01
CA ARG A 194 -13.95 3.65 -14.40
C ARG A 194 -13.00 4.47 -15.30
N LEU A 195 -12.54 5.62 -14.82
CA LEU A 195 -11.56 6.46 -15.53
C LEU A 195 -10.21 5.76 -15.69
N GLN A 196 -9.77 4.96 -14.73
CA GLN A 196 -8.50 4.24 -14.84
C GLN A 196 -8.51 3.13 -15.90
N ILE A 197 -9.67 2.54 -16.19
CA ILE A 197 -9.80 1.46 -17.18
C ILE A 197 -10.16 2.02 -18.57
N ALA A 198 -11.01 3.05 -18.63
CA ALA A 198 -11.62 3.53 -19.87
C ALA A 198 -11.68 5.07 -19.97
N GLY A 199 -10.83 5.80 -19.22
CA GLY A 199 -10.84 7.26 -19.16
C GLY A 199 -10.64 7.94 -20.51
N ASP A 200 -9.76 7.41 -21.35
CA ASP A 200 -9.51 7.87 -22.72
C ASP A 200 -10.72 7.71 -23.65
N ILE A 201 -11.76 6.99 -23.22
CA ILE A 201 -13.01 6.75 -23.95
C ILE A 201 -14.12 7.62 -23.41
N ILE A 202 -14.30 7.63 -22.08
CA ILE A 202 -15.46 8.28 -21.44
C ILE A 202 -15.22 9.75 -21.10
N ALA A 203 -13.96 10.17 -20.99
CA ALA A 203 -13.55 11.54 -20.73
C ALA A 203 -12.26 11.85 -21.52
N PRO A 204 -12.32 11.91 -22.87
CA PRO A 204 -11.15 11.93 -23.77
C PRO A 204 -10.31 13.24 -23.71
N GLU A 205 -10.49 14.01 -22.65
CA GLU A 205 -9.69 15.17 -22.26
C GLU A 205 -8.46 14.72 -21.45
N LYS A 206 -7.63 15.69 -21.04
CA LYS A 206 -6.44 15.44 -20.21
C LYS A 206 -6.70 14.51 -19.02
N GLU A 207 -7.80 14.70 -18.31
CA GLU A 207 -8.12 13.92 -17.11
C GLU A 207 -8.28 12.42 -17.40
N GLY A 208 -9.14 12.06 -18.36
CA GLY A 208 -9.40 10.65 -18.65
C GLY A 208 -8.22 9.95 -19.31
N ILE A 209 -7.45 10.64 -20.18
CA ILE A 209 -6.25 10.06 -20.78
C ILE A 209 -5.21 9.73 -19.70
N VAL A 210 -4.91 10.69 -18.81
CA VAL A 210 -3.93 10.50 -17.72
C VAL A 210 -4.36 9.39 -16.77
N ALA A 211 -5.65 9.26 -16.47
CA ALA A 211 -6.17 8.21 -15.60
C ALA A 211 -5.83 6.80 -16.11
N THR A 212 -5.82 6.59 -17.43
CA THR A 212 -5.46 5.28 -18.02
C THR A 212 -3.99 4.89 -17.83
N GLY A 213 -3.15 5.80 -17.30
CA GLY A 213 -1.82 5.48 -16.80
C GLY A 213 -1.81 4.27 -15.86
N PHE A 214 -2.91 4.02 -15.14
CA PHE A 214 -3.16 2.81 -14.34
C PHE A 214 -2.86 1.51 -15.10
N LEU A 215 -3.34 1.35 -16.33
CA LEU A 215 -3.17 0.09 -17.08
C LEU A 215 -1.73 -0.13 -17.58
N VAL A 216 -0.89 0.91 -17.48
CA VAL A 216 0.49 0.92 -17.99
C VAL A 216 1.50 1.28 -16.89
N THR A 217 1.11 1.10 -15.62
CA THR A 217 2.02 1.29 -14.48
C THR A 217 3.06 0.18 -14.40
N GLY A 218 2.73 -1.06 -14.79
CA GLY A 218 3.55 -2.25 -14.62
C GLY A 218 4.91 -2.22 -15.33
N PRO A 219 5.79 -3.18 -15.05
CA PRO A 219 7.03 -3.36 -15.82
C PRO A 219 6.74 -3.51 -17.32
N HIS A 220 7.56 -2.91 -18.17
CA HIS A 220 7.37 -2.95 -19.63
C HIS A 220 8.62 -3.49 -20.32
N ASN A 221 8.49 -4.65 -20.94
CA ASN A 221 9.61 -5.30 -21.62
C ASN A 221 9.71 -4.80 -23.07
N THR A 222 10.66 -3.89 -23.31
CA THR A 222 10.88 -3.30 -24.64
C THR A 222 11.89 -4.08 -25.50
N THR A 223 12.22 -5.32 -25.14
CA THR A 223 13.05 -6.18 -26.00
C THR A 223 12.29 -6.54 -27.28
N LYS A 224 13.02 -6.67 -28.39
CA LYS A 224 12.44 -6.95 -29.72
C LYS A 224 12.92 -8.30 -30.21
N PRO A 225 12.34 -9.42 -29.73
CA PRO A 225 12.78 -10.73 -30.16
C PRO A 225 12.39 -10.99 -31.61
N SER A 226 13.30 -11.63 -32.35
CA SER A 226 13.09 -12.00 -33.75
C SER A 226 12.10 -13.17 -33.92
N ASN A 227 11.94 -14.01 -32.90
CA ASN A 227 11.03 -15.16 -32.91
C ASN A 227 9.60 -14.77 -32.47
N ASP A 228 8.61 -15.16 -33.27
CA ASP A 228 7.18 -14.98 -33.03
C ASP A 228 6.72 -15.58 -31.71
N VAL A 229 7.20 -16.78 -31.36
CA VAL A 229 6.85 -17.44 -30.09
C VAL A 229 7.30 -16.59 -28.91
N MET A 230 8.49 -16.00 -28.97
CA MET A 230 8.97 -15.10 -27.93
C MET A 230 8.16 -13.81 -27.86
N ARG A 231 7.82 -13.20 -29.02
CA ARG A 231 6.95 -12.00 -29.05
C ARG A 231 5.58 -12.27 -28.43
N LEU A 232 4.96 -13.39 -28.78
CA LEU A 232 3.67 -13.80 -28.23
C LEU A 232 3.76 -14.10 -26.73
N THR A 233 4.80 -14.79 -26.27
CA THR A 233 5.02 -15.08 -24.84
C THR A 233 5.19 -13.78 -24.05
N MET A 234 6.04 -12.86 -24.52
CA MET A 234 6.20 -11.55 -23.90
C MET A 234 4.88 -10.80 -23.80
N ARG A 235 4.08 -10.81 -24.88
CA ARG A 235 2.75 -10.19 -24.84
C ARG A 235 1.82 -10.86 -23.83
N GLN A 236 1.87 -12.18 -23.69
CA GLN A 236 1.08 -12.88 -22.67
C GLN A 236 1.52 -12.56 -21.24
N ASP A 237 2.81 -12.29 -21.02
CA ASP A 237 3.32 -11.88 -19.71
C ASP A 237 2.87 -10.45 -19.36
N GLU A 238 2.88 -9.52 -20.33
CA GLU A 238 2.27 -8.19 -20.14
C GLU A 238 0.76 -8.28 -19.86
N MET A 239 0.04 -9.16 -20.56
CA MET A 239 -1.39 -9.37 -20.32
C MET A 239 -1.67 -9.98 -18.96
N GLU A 240 -0.83 -10.92 -18.50
CA GLU A 240 -0.96 -11.51 -17.17
C GLU A 240 -0.80 -10.46 -16.07
N ASP A 241 0.20 -9.56 -16.18
CA ASP A 241 0.40 -8.47 -15.23
C ASP A 241 -0.79 -7.48 -15.23
N MET A 242 -1.32 -7.11 -16.40
CA MET A 242 -2.51 -6.24 -16.47
C MET A 242 -3.77 -6.90 -15.88
N VAL A 243 -4.01 -8.19 -16.18
CA VAL A 243 -5.14 -8.93 -15.61
C VAL A 243 -4.99 -9.08 -14.09
N ALA A 244 -3.78 -9.34 -13.61
CA ALA A 244 -3.47 -9.40 -12.18
C ALA A 244 -3.69 -8.04 -11.52
N LEU A 245 -3.21 -6.95 -12.12
CA LEU A 245 -3.38 -5.59 -11.62
C LEU A 245 -4.86 -5.23 -11.47
N VAL A 246 -5.66 -5.44 -12.52
CA VAL A 246 -7.12 -5.16 -12.49
C VAL A 246 -7.84 -6.06 -11.48
N GLY A 247 -7.59 -7.37 -11.55
CA GLY A 247 -8.27 -8.37 -10.71
C GLY A 247 -7.96 -8.21 -9.23
N GLN A 248 -6.70 -8.03 -8.87
CA GLN A 248 -6.30 -7.91 -7.47
C GLN A 248 -6.64 -6.54 -6.89
N THR A 249 -6.53 -5.46 -7.67
CA THR A 249 -6.75 -4.10 -7.16
C THR A 249 -8.22 -3.80 -6.93
N PHE A 250 -9.09 -4.13 -7.91
CA PHE A 250 -10.50 -3.75 -7.86
C PHE A 250 -11.41 -4.87 -7.36
N LEU A 251 -11.08 -6.13 -7.65
CA LEU A 251 -11.92 -7.27 -7.27
C LEU A 251 -11.35 -8.04 -6.07
N GLY A 252 -10.07 -7.82 -5.73
CA GLY A 252 -9.41 -8.59 -4.68
C GLY A 252 -9.37 -10.09 -5.01
N LEU A 253 -9.15 -10.45 -6.29
CA LEU A 253 -9.10 -11.84 -6.73
C LEU A 253 -7.78 -12.13 -7.46
N THR A 254 -7.21 -13.31 -7.20
CA THR A 254 -6.01 -13.83 -7.88
C THR A 254 -6.37 -14.52 -9.20
N ILE A 255 -6.89 -13.75 -10.16
CA ILE A 255 -7.38 -14.27 -11.45
C ILE A 255 -6.26 -14.92 -12.28
N ASN A 256 -5.01 -14.46 -12.10
CA ASN A 256 -3.88 -14.83 -12.94
C ASN A 256 -3.49 -16.32 -12.89
N CYS A 257 -3.82 -17.04 -11.81
CA CYS A 257 -3.63 -18.51 -11.80
C CYS A 257 -4.48 -19.20 -12.88
N ALA A 258 -5.60 -18.58 -13.29
CA ALA A 258 -6.49 -19.09 -14.33
C ALA A 258 -5.91 -18.95 -15.76
N ARG A 259 -4.70 -18.42 -15.93
CA ARG A 259 -4.00 -18.36 -17.23
C ARG A 259 -3.76 -19.74 -17.85
N CYS A 260 -3.42 -20.72 -17.02
CA CYS A 260 -2.95 -22.04 -17.47
C CYS A 260 -3.93 -23.18 -17.20
N HIS A 261 -4.73 -23.07 -16.15
CA HIS A 261 -5.72 -24.06 -15.74
C HIS A 261 -6.81 -23.34 -14.96
N ASP A 262 -8.03 -23.89 -14.84
CA ASP A 262 -9.05 -23.28 -13.96
C ASP A 262 -8.49 -23.11 -12.54
N HIS A 263 -8.81 -21.99 -11.91
CA HIS A 263 -8.24 -21.63 -10.62
C HIS A 263 -8.46 -22.75 -9.59
N LYS A 264 -7.43 -23.03 -8.80
CA LYS A 264 -7.38 -24.26 -7.97
C LYS A 264 -8.48 -24.33 -6.91
N PHE A 265 -8.87 -23.20 -6.35
CA PHE A 265 -9.80 -23.10 -5.22
C PHE A 265 -10.98 -22.18 -5.52
N ASP A 266 -10.71 -21.00 -6.09
CA ASP A 266 -11.76 -20.08 -6.51
C ASP A 266 -12.47 -20.51 -7.81
N PRO A 267 -13.77 -20.16 -7.97
CA PRO A 267 -14.58 -20.53 -9.12
C PRO A 267 -14.29 -19.60 -10.30
N ILE A 268 -13.01 -19.53 -10.69
CA ILE A 268 -12.51 -18.69 -11.77
C ILE A 268 -11.98 -19.63 -12.84
N SER A 269 -12.66 -19.68 -13.97
CA SER A 269 -12.27 -20.50 -15.11
C SER A 269 -11.18 -19.85 -15.94
N MET A 270 -10.51 -20.62 -16.78
CA MET A 270 -9.64 -20.09 -17.83
C MET A 270 -10.40 -19.12 -18.73
N LYS A 271 -11.69 -19.38 -19.01
CA LYS A 271 -12.52 -18.48 -19.84
C LYS A 271 -12.69 -17.12 -19.20
N ASP A 272 -12.78 -17.04 -17.88
CA ASP A 272 -12.85 -15.76 -17.16
C ASP A 272 -11.53 -14.98 -17.30
N TYR A 273 -10.37 -15.65 -17.13
CA TYR A 273 -9.06 -15.03 -17.36
C TYR A 273 -8.92 -14.50 -18.79
N TYR A 274 -9.15 -15.35 -19.79
CA TYR A 274 -9.00 -14.95 -21.20
C TYR A 274 -10.07 -13.94 -21.63
N GLY A 275 -11.22 -13.91 -20.95
CA GLY A 275 -12.24 -12.89 -21.11
C GLY A 275 -11.78 -11.50 -20.71
N ILE A 276 -11.21 -11.38 -19.51
CA ILE A 276 -10.65 -10.10 -19.04
C ILE A 276 -9.43 -9.72 -19.90
N ALA A 277 -8.57 -10.70 -20.23
CA ALA A 277 -7.44 -10.45 -21.14
C ALA A 277 -7.91 -9.96 -22.53
N SER A 278 -8.99 -10.52 -23.07
CA SER A 278 -9.62 -10.09 -24.33
C SER A 278 -10.15 -8.66 -24.24
N ALA A 279 -10.66 -8.26 -23.07
CA ALA A 279 -11.10 -6.89 -22.84
C ALA A 279 -9.93 -5.89 -22.78
N LEU A 280 -8.76 -6.31 -22.30
CA LEU A 280 -7.55 -5.48 -22.16
C LEU A 280 -6.59 -5.59 -23.35
N ALA A 281 -6.83 -6.49 -24.31
CA ALA A 281 -5.90 -6.83 -25.39
C ALA A 281 -5.45 -5.63 -26.25
N GLY A 282 -6.25 -4.58 -26.33
CA GLY A 282 -5.98 -3.35 -27.08
C GLY A 282 -5.09 -2.32 -26.35
N VAL A 283 -4.54 -2.66 -25.18
CA VAL A 283 -3.69 -1.77 -24.37
C VAL A 283 -2.21 -1.93 -24.75
N GLU A 284 -1.56 -0.84 -25.14
CA GLU A 284 -0.10 -0.75 -25.27
C GLU A 284 0.46 0.39 -24.40
N PHE A 285 1.70 0.20 -23.92
CA PHE A 285 2.44 1.20 -23.15
C PHE A 285 2.97 2.30 -24.07
N GLY A 286 2.78 3.58 -23.70
CA GLY A 286 3.42 4.65 -24.47
C GLY A 286 3.17 6.06 -23.96
N ASP A 287 3.92 7.01 -24.53
CA ASP A 287 3.67 8.44 -24.35
C ASP A 287 2.58 8.91 -25.32
N GLN A 288 1.47 9.41 -24.76
CA GLN A 288 0.40 10.07 -25.49
C GLN A 288 0.65 11.58 -25.53
N THR A 289 0.35 12.21 -26.67
CA THR A 289 0.43 13.67 -26.81
C THR A 289 -0.99 14.24 -26.78
N ILE A 290 -1.27 15.08 -25.79
CA ILE A 290 -2.55 15.77 -25.61
C ILE A 290 -2.36 17.21 -26.11
N ASN A 291 -3.18 17.63 -27.07
CA ASN A 291 -3.20 19.04 -27.49
C ASN A 291 -3.93 19.84 -26.40
N MET A 292 -3.26 20.83 -25.84
CA MET A 292 -3.87 21.70 -24.84
C MET A 292 -4.59 22.84 -25.58
N PRO A 293 -5.82 23.24 -25.19
CA PRO A 293 -6.44 24.43 -25.76
C PRO A 293 -5.52 25.64 -25.50
N ALA A 294 -5.35 26.50 -26.50
CA ALA A 294 -4.52 27.70 -26.36
C ALA A 294 -5.00 28.51 -25.16
N SER A 295 -4.14 28.67 -24.15
CA SER A 295 -4.45 29.44 -22.95
C SER A 295 -4.82 30.86 -23.38
N GLY A 296 -6.10 31.24 -23.22
CA GLY A 296 -6.53 32.62 -23.37
C GLY A 296 -5.69 33.50 -22.45
N VAL A 297 -5.11 34.56 -23.02
CA VAL A 297 -4.28 35.54 -22.30
C VAL A 297 -5.08 36.09 -21.11
N VAL A 298 -4.69 35.71 -19.89
CA VAL A 298 -5.05 36.42 -18.68
C VAL A 298 -3.81 37.19 -18.26
N GLU A 299 -3.85 38.52 -18.41
CA GLU A 299 -2.80 39.42 -17.93
C GLU A 299 -2.63 39.27 -16.41
N GLY A 300 -1.45 38.82 -15.99
CA GLY A 300 -1.07 38.79 -14.57
C GLY A 300 -0.14 37.63 -14.21
N ASN A 301 1.17 37.84 -14.37
CA ASN A 301 2.29 37.14 -13.71
C ASN A 301 2.11 35.64 -13.37
N ALA A 302 1.62 34.84 -14.31
CA ALA A 302 1.80 33.39 -14.26
C ALA A 302 3.20 33.06 -14.79
N SER A 303 4.02 32.40 -13.97
CA SER A 303 5.24 31.73 -14.42
C SER A 303 4.90 30.84 -15.63
N LYS A 304 5.56 31.03 -16.77
CA LYS A 304 5.41 30.20 -17.97
C LYS A 304 5.37 28.72 -17.56
N SER A 305 4.30 28.02 -17.89
CA SER A 305 4.26 26.56 -17.77
C SER A 305 5.32 25.97 -18.70
N ASP A 306 6.11 25.00 -18.21
CA ASP A 306 7.04 24.20 -19.01
C ASP A 306 6.33 23.33 -20.08
N GLU A 307 5.00 23.35 -20.11
CA GLU A 307 4.14 22.63 -21.04
C GLU A 307 3.69 23.63 -22.12
N GLY A 308 4.21 23.49 -23.34
CA GLY A 308 3.79 24.27 -24.52
C GLY A 308 2.39 23.87 -25.02
N ASP A 309 2.08 24.11 -26.31
CA ASP A 309 0.77 23.80 -26.93
C ASP A 309 0.35 22.31 -26.88
N SER A 310 1.25 21.43 -26.44
CA SER A 310 1.02 19.99 -26.30
C SER A 310 1.65 19.43 -25.03
N LEU A 311 0.93 18.53 -24.35
CA LEU A 311 1.34 17.83 -23.15
C LEU A 311 1.61 16.35 -23.44
N LYS A 312 2.76 15.82 -23.03
CA LYS A 312 3.06 14.38 -23.09
C LYS A 312 2.76 13.67 -21.77
N VAL A 313 2.05 12.55 -21.83
CA VAL A 313 1.67 11.74 -20.66
C VAL A 313 1.92 10.25 -20.93
N TRP A 314 2.41 9.51 -19.94
CA TRP A 314 2.53 8.05 -20.06
C TRP A 314 1.18 7.41 -19.73
N ALA A 315 0.51 6.89 -20.75
CA ALA A 315 -0.87 6.42 -20.68
C ALA A 315 -1.11 5.29 -21.69
N VAL A 316 -2.34 4.80 -21.81
CA VAL A 316 -2.64 3.77 -22.81
C VAL A 316 -2.49 4.32 -24.22
N THR A 317 -1.74 3.59 -25.03
CA THR A 317 -1.73 3.72 -26.49
C THR A 317 -2.64 2.63 -27.06
N PRO A 318 -3.81 2.98 -27.66
CA PRO A 318 -4.71 1.97 -28.19
C PRO A 318 -4.12 1.27 -29.42
N ILE A 319 -4.21 -0.06 -29.45
CA ILE A 319 -3.87 -0.89 -30.62
C ILE A 319 -5.05 -1.78 -31.01
N ASP A 320 -5.01 -2.35 -32.22
CA ASP A 320 -5.95 -3.41 -32.61
C ASP A 320 -5.72 -4.64 -31.70
N PRO A 321 -6.72 -5.04 -30.87
CA PRO A 321 -6.58 -6.19 -29.99
C PRO A 321 -6.48 -7.53 -30.74
N GLY A 322 -6.90 -7.56 -32.02
CA GLY A 322 -7.11 -8.81 -32.74
C GLY A 322 -8.10 -9.75 -32.01
N LYS A 323 -7.87 -11.06 -32.18
CA LYS A 323 -8.69 -12.11 -31.58
C LYS A 323 -7.95 -12.80 -30.44
N THR A 324 -8.61 -12.92 -29.29
CA THR A 324 -8.08 -13.63 -28.14
C THR A 324 -8.49 -15.10 -28.18
N HIS A 325 -7.50 -15.99 -28.05
CA HIS A 325 -7.71 -17.42 -27.88
C HIS A 325 -7.40 -17.83 -26.46
N LEU A 326 -8.15 -18.80 -25.94
CA LEU A 326 -7.73 -19.54 -24.76
C LEU A 326 -6.45 -20.31 -25.10
N LEU A 327 -5.37 -20.15 -24.34
CA LEU A 327 -4.13 -20.89 -24.57
C LEU A 327 -4.07 -22.10 -23.66
N LYS A 328 -3.98 -23.31 -24.24
CA LYS A 328 -3.96 -24.55 -23.44
C LYS A 328 -2.69 -24.57 -22.59
N ARG A 329 -2.86 -24.65 -21.27
CA ARG A 329 -1.74 -24.56 -20.30
C ARG A 329 -0.91 -23.27 -20.45
N GLY A 330 -1.52 -22.19 -20.97
CA GLY A 330 -0.84 -20.91 -21.20
C GLY A 330 0.15 -20.90 -22.36
N ASN A 331 0.23 -21.97 -23.16
CA ASN A 331 1.18 -22.07 -24.26
C ASN A 331 0.67 -21.33 -25.52
N VAL A 332 1.41 -20.31 -25.95
CA VAL A 332 1.10 -19.45 -27.11
C VAL A 332 1.00 -20.20 -28.44
N GLU A 333 1.64 -21.36 -28.55
CA GLU A 333 1.60 -22.21 -29.75
C GLU A 333 0.35 -23.11 -29.76
N ASN A 334 -0.30 -23.31 -28.61
CA ASN A 334 -1.45 -24.21 -28.47
C ASN A 334 -2.74 -23.43 -28.21
N LYS A 335 -3.24 -22.79 -29.26
CA LYS A 335 -4.50 -22.04 -29.25
C LYS A 335 -5.70 -22.99 -29.15
N GLY A 336 -6.59 -22.68 -28.24
CA GLY A 336 -7.91 -23.27 -28.10
C GLY A 336 -8.99 -22.40 -28.75
N GLU A 337 -10.18 -22.43 -28.16
CA GLU A 337 -11.33 -21.67 -28.63
C GLU A 337 -11.10 -20.14 -28.56
N LEU A 338 -11.85 -19.42 -29.38
CA LEU A 338 -11.93 -17.96 -29.30
C LEU A 338 -12.70 -17.56 -28.05
N VAL A 339 -12.20 -16.53 -27.35
CA VAL A 339 -12.83 -16.02 -26.13
C VAL A 339 -13.22 -14.56 -26.34
N PRO A 340 -14.53 -14.23 -26.37
CA PRO A 340 -14.97 -12.84 -26.39
C PRO A 340 -14.63 -12.16 -25.05
N PRO A 341 -14.55 -10.82 -25.03
CA PRO A 341 -14.37 -10.09 -23.77
C PRO A 341 -15.54 -10.38 -22.83
N ARG A 342 -15.22 -10.74 -21.58
CA ARG A 342 -16.21 -11.12 -20.56
C ARG A 342 -15.66 -10.88 -19.16
N GLY A 343 -16.57 -10.78 -18.18
CA GLY A 343 -16.28 -10.75 -16.76
C GLY A 343 -16.19 -12.15 -16.13
N ILE A 344 -16.17 -12.20 -14.80
CA ILE A 344 -16.09 -13.45 -14.02
C ILE A 344 -17.51 -14.03 -13.83
N ALA A 345 -17.75 -15.23 -14.34
CA ALA A 345 -19.06 -15.90 -14.27
C ALA A 345 -19.55 -16.18 -12.84
N ALA A 346 -18.65 -16.31 -11.87
CA ALA A 346 -19.01 -16.59 -10.48
C ALA A 346 -19.67 -15.41 -9.74
N LEU A 347 -19.55 -14.18 -10.26
CA LEU A 347 -20.29 -13.02 -9.75
C LEU A 347 -21.70 -13.01 -10.34
N ARG A 348 -22.57 -13.90 -9.83
CA ARG A 348 -23.89 -14.22 -10.42
C ARG A 348 -24.87 -13.05 -10.49
N MET A 349 -24.64 -11.97 -9.74
CA MET A 349 -25.43 -10.74 -9.80
C MET A 349 -25.05 -9.82 -10.97
N LEU A 350 -23.94 -10.10 -11.65
CA LEU A 350 -23.47 -9.36 -12.81
C LEU A 350 -23.51 -10.27 -14.05
N ASP A 351 -23.94 -9.73 -15.19
CA ASP A 351 -23.77 -10.45 -16.44
C ASP A 351 -22.28 -10.49 -16.80
N SER A 352 -21.74 -11.70 -16.91
CA SER A 352 -20.36 -11.89 -17.33
C SER A 352 -20.19 -11.74 -18.84
N ASP A 353 -21.23 -11.96 -19.64
CA ASP A 353 -21.18 -11.76 -21.09
C ASP A 353 -21.37 -10.27 -21.41
N PHE A 354 -20.40 -9.68 -22.10
CA PHE A 354 -20.48 -8.27 -22.48
C PHE A 354 -21.30 -8.04 -23.76
N GLY A 355 -21.81 -9.11 -24.38
CA GLY A 355 -22.58 -9.05 -25.63
C GLY A 355 -21.73 -8.62 -26.83
N LEU A 356 -20.43 -8.93 -26.80
CA LEU A 356 -19.45 -8.49 -27.80
C LEU A 356 -18.87 -9.70 -28.55
N ASN A 357 -18.65 -9.53 -29.85
CA ASN A 357 -17.93 -10.50 -30.65
C ASN A 357 -16.42 -10.48 -30.33
N PRO A 358 -15.69 -11.60 -30.51
CA PRO A 358 -14.25 -11.69 -30.27
C PRO A 358 -13.35 -10.75 -31.09
N ASP A 359 -13.90 -10.08 -32.12
CA ASP A 359 -13.24 -9.11 -33.00
C ASP A 359 -13.78 -7.68 -32.83
N SER A 360 -14.60 -7.43 -31.80
CA SER A 360 -15.12 -6.08 -31.49
C SER A 360 -13.98 -5.07 -31.24
N ASP A 361 -14.24 -3.78 -31.45
CA ASP A 361 -13.28 -2.71 -31.19
C ASP A 361 -12.73 -2.74 -29.75
N GLY A 362 -11.40 -2.63 -29.61
CA GLY A 362 -10.71 -2.75 -28.33
C GLY A 362 -11.11 -1.71 -27.29
N ARG A 363 -11.48 -0.49 -27.71
CA ARG A 363 -11.98 0.55 -26.79
C ARG A 363 -13.33 0.14 -26.23
N LEU A 364 -14.24 -0.36 -27.07
CA LEU A 364 -15.53 -0.87 -26.62
C LEU A 364 -15.38 -2.05 -25.62
N ARG A 365 -14.43 -2.98 -25.85
CA ARG A 365 -14.19 -4.09 -24.92
C ARG A 365 -13.75 -3.59 -23.53
N ARG A 366 -12.79 -2.65 -23.48
CA ARG A 366 -12.32 -2.04 -22.22
C ARG A 366 -13.42 -1.26 -21.52
N PHE A 367 -14.24 -0.51 -22.26
CA PHE A 367 -15.36 0.22 -21.71
C PHE A 367 -16.36 -0.71 -21.01
N LYS A 368 -16.73 -1.84 -21.63
CA LYS A 368 -17.62 -2.84 -21.01
C LYS A 368 -17.01 -3.46 -19.75
N LEU A 369 -15.70 -3.73 -19.74
CA LEU A 369 -15.00 -4.16 -18.52
C LEU A 369 -15.06 -3.10 -17.42
N ALA A 370 -14.85 -1.82 -17.76
CA ALA A 370 -14.91 -0.73 -16.80
C ALA A 370 -16.31 -0.60 -16.17
N GLU A 371 -17.37 -0.70 -16.97
CA GLU A 371 -18.76 -0.70 -16.49
C GLU A 371 -19.06 -1.91 -15.60
N TRP A 372 -18.59 -3.11 -15.98
CA TRP A 372 -18.79 -4.33 -15.18
C TRP A 372 -18.08 -4.27 -13.82
N ILE A 373 -16.84 -3.77 -13.78
CA ILE A 373 -16.08 -3.62 -12.52
C ILE A 373 -16.69 -2.53 -11.64
N SER A 374 -16.99 -1.36 -12.21
CA SER A 374 -17.51 -0.19 -11.47
C SER A 374 -19.02 -0.19 -11.26
N GLY A 375 -19.71 -1.28 -11.63
CA GLY A 375 -21.15 -1.40 -11.47
C GLY A 375 -21.58 -1.44 -10.01
N VAL A 376 -22.69 -0.78 -9.69
CA VAL A 376 -23.23 -0.70 -8.31
C VAL A 376 -23.56 -2.08 -7.71
N GLU A 377 -23.87 -3.06 -8.55
CA GLU A 377 -24.16 -4.44 -8.14
C GLU A 377 -22.90 -5.25 -7.83
N ASN A 378 -21.69 -4.76 -8.18
CA ASN A 378 -20.45 -5.47 -7.89
C ASN A 378 -20.12 -5.39 -6.39
N PRO A 379 -20.17 -6.50 -5.66
CA PRO A 379 -19.98 -6.46 -4.22
C PRO A 379 -18.49 -6.38 -3.82
N LEU A 380 -17.58 -6.81 -4.68
CA LEU A 380 -16.15 -6.85 -4.39
C LEU A 380 -15.54 -5.46 -4.37
N LEU A 381 -15.98 -4.57 -5.26
CA LEU A 381 -15.43 -3.22 -5.37
C LEU A 381 -15.50 -2.46 -4.04
N ALA A 382 -16.67 -2.47 -3.40
CA ALA A 382 -16.85 -1.83 -2.10
C ALA A 382 -16.10 -2.57 -0.99
N ARG A 383 -16.22 -3.90 -0.92
CA ARG A 383 -15.57 -4.73 0.12
C ARG A 383 -14.05 -4.56 0.13
N VAL A 384 -13.42 -4.60 -1.05
CA VAL A 384 -11.97 -4.45 -1.21
C VAL A 384 -11.52 -3.06 -0.79
N MET A 385 -12.20 -2.00 -1.25
CA MET A 385 -11.80 -0.63 -0.94
C MET A 385 -12.00 -0.31 0.54
N VAL A 386 -13.14 -0.71 1.14
CA VAL A 386 -13.39 -0.58 2.58
C VAL A 386 -12.31 -1.30 3.38
N ASN A 387 -11.97 -2.54 3.01
CA ASN A 387 -10.94 -3.30 3.70
C ASN A 387 -9.56 -2.64 3.60
N ARG A 388 -9.23 -2.05 2.44
CA ARG A 388 -8.00 -1.25 2.25
C ARG A 388 -7.98 -0.03 3.16
N VAL A 389 -9.02 0.80 3.14
CA VAL A 389 -9.10 1.99 3.99
C VAL A 389 -8.98 1.60 5.46
N TRP A 390 -9.70 0.55 5.88
CA TRP A 390 -9.65 0.02 7.23
C TRP A 390 -8.23 -0.39 7.63
N LYS A 391 -7.56 -1.16 6.76
CA LYS A 391 -6.19 -1.63 6.99
C LYS A 391 -5.23 -0.48 7.26
N HIS A 392 -5.30 0.62 6.50
CA HIS A 392 -4.39 1.74 6.69
C HIS A 392 -4.63 2.49 8.02
N HIS A 393 -5.83 2.43 8.58
CA HIS A 393 -6.16 3.00 9.89
C HIS A 393 -5.84 2.06 11.07
N PHE A 394 -5.97 0.74 10.90
CA PHE A 394 -5.81 -0.23 11.99
C PHE A 394 -4.55 -1.10 11.89
N GLY A 395 -3.76 -0.96 10.82
CA GLY A 395 -2.58 -1.76 10.52
C GLY A 395 -2.88 -3.11 9.86
N GLN A 396 -4.14 -3.57 9.94
CA GLN A 396 -4.62 -4.81 9.35
C GLN A 396 -6.06 -4.65 8.86
N GLY A 397 -6.41 -5.32 7.76
CA GLY A 397 -7.77 -5.31 7.23
C GLY A 397 -8.74 -6.12 8.10
N ILE A 398 -10.04 -5.90 7.90
CA ILE A 398 -11.08 -6.80 8.40
C ILE A 398 -10.87 -8.20 7.81
N VAL A 399 -10.57 -8.25 6.51
CA VAL A 399 -9.96 -9.40 5.82
C VAL A 399 -8.45 -9.19 5.76
N LEU A 400 -7.67 -10.18 6.19
CA LEU A 400 -6.22 -10.03 6.35
C LEU A 400 -5.47 -9.84 5.02
N THR A 401 -6.02 -10.33 3.91
CA THR A 401 -5.44 -10.31 2.57
C THR A 401 -6.14 -9.26 1.72
N PRO A 402 -5.59 -8.04 1.56
CA PRO A 402 -6.32 -6.95 0.90
C PRO A 402 -6.57 -7.17 -0.61
N ASN A 403 -5.82 -8.08 -1.25
CA ASN A 403 -5.92 -8.43 -2.68
C ASN A 403 -6.43 -9.86 -2.93
N ASP A 404 -6.83 -10.58 -1.90
CA ASP A 404 -7.38 -11.94 -2.04
C ASP A 404 -8.59 -12.07 -1.11
N PHE A 405 -9.77 -12.05 -1.69
CA PHE A 405 -11.08 -12.29 -1.06
C PHE A 405 -11.64 -13.65 -1.50
N GLY A 406 -10.86 -14.43 -2.26
CA GLY A 406 -11.17 -15.80 -2.61
C GLY A 406 -11.10 -16.72 -1.40
N TYR A 407 -11.17 -18.02 -1.67
CA TYR A 407 -11.12 -19.09 -0.70
C TYR A 407 -9.87 -19.01 0.19
N SER A 408 -8.72 -18.66 -0.40
CA SER A 408 -7.43 -18.57 0.31
C SER A 408 -7.25 -17.27 1.10
N GLY A 409 -8.04 -16.24 0.82
CA GLY A 409 -8.01 -14.96 1.52
C GLY A 409 -8.53 -14.99 2.97
N GLY A 410 -9.23 -16.07 3.33
CA GLY A 410 -9.80 -16.26 4.65
C GLY A 410 -11.07 -15.42 4.88
N ARG A 411 -11.51 -15.35 6.13
CA ARG A 411 -12.77 -14.71 6.53
C ARG A 411 -12.56 -13.38 7.26
N PRO A 412 -13.50 -12.45 7.13
CA PRO A 412 -13.47 -11.19 7.86
C PRO A 412 -13.52 -11.41 9.38
N SER A 413 -12.76 -10.63 10.15
CA SER A 413 -12.84 -10.64 11.62
C SER A 413 -14.18 -10.15 12.15
N HIS A 414 -14.81 -9.23 11.40
CA HIS A 414 -16.11 -8.63 11.67
C HIS A 414 -16.95 -8.64 10.37
N PRO A 415 -17.58 -9.78 10.01
CA PRO A 415 -18.31 -9.90 8.74
C PRO A 415 -19.41 -8.84 8.59
N ASP A 416 -20.22 -8.66 9.63
CA ASP A 416 -21.34 -7.71 9.61
C ASP A 416 -20.88 -6.26 9.51
N LEU A 417 -19.74 -5.91 10.12
CA LEU A 417 -19.13 -4.58 9.97
C LEU A 417 -18.63 -4.33 8.54
N LEU A 418 -18.01 -5.33 7.90
CA LEU A 418 -17.53 -5.19 6.52
C LEU A 418 -18.69 -4.98 5.54
N GLU A 419 -19.75 -5.78 5.68
CA GLU A 419 -20.98 -5.64 4.89
C GLU A 419 -21.62 -4.26 5.11
N TRP A 420 -21.77 -3.84 6.37
CA TRP A 420 -22.34 -2.54 6.71
C TRP A 420 -21.51 -1.37 6.18
N LEU A 421 -20.17 -1.42 6.28
CA LEU A 421 -19.30 -0.37 5.73
C LEU A 421 -19.30 -0.34 4.20
N SER A 422 -19.45 -1.50 3.56
CA SER A 422 -19.53 -1.61 2.10
C SER A 422 -20.84 -1.03 1.57
N ASP A 423 -21.96 -1.31 2.24
CA ASP A 423 -23.24 -0.66 1.97
C ASP A 423 -23.20 0.84 2.29
N TYR A 424 -22.55 1.25 3.39
CA TYR A 424 -22.34 2.65 3.75
C TYR A 424 -21.61 3.41 2.63
N LEU A 425 -20.52 2.86 2.11
CA LEU A 425 -19.76 3.51 1.03
C LEU A 425 -20.61 3.71 -0.22
N LYS A 426 -21.40 2.70 -0.62
CA LYS A 426 -22.32 2.79 -1.75
C LYS A 426 -23.40 3.86 -1.55
N LYS A 427 -24.00 3.92 -0.35
CA LYS A 427 -25.05 4.89 -0.01
C LYS A 427 -24.56 6.34 0.14
N HIS A 428 -23.25 6.53 0.30
CA HIS A 428 -22.60 7.83 0.42
C HIS A 428 -21.78 8.17 -0.83
N ASP A 429 -22.32 7.84 -2.01
CA ASP A 429 -21.79 8.19 -3.33
C ASP A 429 -20.30 7.85 -3.52
N TRP A 430 -19.87 6.74 -2.92
CA TRP A 430 -18.49 6.24 -3.02
C TRP A 430 -17.41 7.22 -2.55
N ARG A 431 -17.77 8.17 -1.67
CA ARG A 431 -16.87 9.21 -1.15
C ARG A 431 -15.96 8.68 -0.04
N LEU A 432 -14.66 8.63 -0.30
CA LEU A 432 -13.69 8.04 0.64
C LEU A 432 -13.45 8.92 1.85
N LYS A 433 -13.48 10.26 1.73
CA LYS A 433 -13.31 11.15 2.89
C LYS A 433 -14.40 10.94 3.93
N GLN A 434 -15.64 10.65 3.51
CA GLN A 434 -16.71 10.33 4.44
C GLN A 434 -16.45 9.00 5.17
N LEU A 435 -15.94 7.98 4.48
CA LEU A 435 -15.54 6.72 5.10
C LEU A 435 -14.38 6.92 6.09
N HIS A 436 -13.34 7.69 5.74
CA HIS A 436 -12.27 8.03 6.67
C HIS A 436 -12.80 8.76 7.91
N ARG A 437 -13.66 9.78 7.71
CA ARG A 437 -14.28 10.54 8.80
C ARG A 437 -15.03 9.62 9.75
N LEU A 438 -15.83 8.70 9.23
CA LEU A 438 -16.57 7.73 10.05
C LEU A 438 -15.62 6.85 10.87
N ILE A 439 -14.55 6.34 10.25
CA ILE A 439 -13.57 5.49 10.95
C ILE A 439 -12.86 6.26 12.05
N VAL A 440 -12.28 7.42 11.74
CA VAL A 440 -11.44 8.15 12.70
C VAL A 440 -12.23 8.80 13.84
N THR A 441 -13.54 8.99 13.67
CA THR A 441 -14.42 9.50 14.75
C THR A 441 -14.99 8.41 15.65
N SER A 442 -14.76 7.13 15.35
CA SER A 442 -15.20 6.00 16.19
C SER A 442 -14.48 5.97 17.54
N ALA A 443 -15.13 5.45 18.59
CA ALA A 443 -14.43 5.18 19.85
C ALA A 443 -13.32 4.15 19.62
N THR A 444 -13.57 3.17 18.75
CA THR A 444 -12.62 2.11 18.35
C THR A 444 -11.30 2.69 17.84
N TYR A 445 -11.33 3.67 16.94
CA TYR A 445 -10.11 4.31 16.43
C TYR A 445 -9.41 5.16 17.48
N ARG A 446 -10.18 5.81 18.38
CA ARG A 446 -9.67 6.73 19.42
C ARG A 446 -9.11 6.04 20.65
N GLN A 447 -9.19 4.70 20.73
CA GLN A 447 -8.62 3.91 21.83
C GLN A 447 -7.13 4.20 22.06
N LYS A 448 -6.71 4.04 23.31
CA LYS A 448 -5.30 4.01 23.72
C LYS A 448 -4.69 2.66 23.34
N SER A 449 -3.37 2.62 23.15
CA SER A 449 -2.62 1.40 22.81
C SER A 449 -2.16 0.58 24.02
N SER A 450 -2.70 0.87 25.21
CA SER A 450 -2.28 0.24 26.47
C SER A 450 -2.34 -1.29 26.40
N PRO A 451 -1.31 -2.00 26.88
CA PRO A 451 -1.36 -3.45 26.96
C PRO A 451 -2.37 -3.89 28.02
N ASN A 452 -3.03 -5.03 27.76
CA ASN A 452 -3.87 -5.73 28.73
C ASN A 452 -3.52 -7.22 28.64
N ALA A 453 -3.08 -7.82 29.75
CA ALA A 453 -2.58 -9.19 29.76
C ALA A 453 -3.68 -10.22 29.43
N HIS A 454 -4.90 -10.02 29.94
CA HIS A 454 -6.03 -10.89 29.64
C HIS A 454 -6.41 -10.80 28.16
N ALA A 455 -6.55 -9.58 27.64
CA ALA A 455 -6.90 -9.37 26.23
C ALA A 455 -5.82 -9.90 25.28
N ALA A 456 -4.54 -9.75 25.63
CA ALA A 456 -3.43 -10.31 24.85
C ALA A 456 -3.41 -11.85 24.87
N ALA A 457 -3.87 -12.50 25.94
CA ALA A 457 -3.98 -13.95 26.00
C ALA A 457 -5.11 -14.49 25.09
N VAL A 458 -6.18 -13.71 24.90
CA VAL A 458 -7.31 -14.07 24.02
C VAL A 458 -7.05 -13.68 22.56
N ASP A 459 -6.50 -12.48 22.34
CA ASP A 459 -6.32 -11.86 21.04
C ASP A 459 -5.03 -11.02 20.99
N ALA A 460 -3.89 -11.71 20.97
CA ALA A 460 -2.57 -11.07 20.89
C ALA A 460 -2.39 -10.18 19.65
N GLY A 461 -3.00 -10.59 18.53
CA GLY A 461 -2.97 -9.86 17.25
C GLY A 461 -3.89 -8.65 17.20
N ASN A 462 -4.67 -8.39 18.25
CA ASN A 462 -5.65 -7.32 18.32
C ASN A 462 -6.65 -7.34 17.13
N ARG A 463 -7.03 -8.55 16.69
CA ARG A 463 -7.98 -8.80 15.59
C ARG A 463 -9.41 -8.39 15.94
N TYR A 464 -9.75 -8.36 17.22
CA TYR A 464 -11.03 -7.90 17.76
C TYR A 464 -11.01 -6.44 18.22
N LEU A 465 -9.86 -5.76 18.08
CA LEU A 465 -9.73 -4.31 18.25
C LEU A 465 -10.02 -3.82 19.68
N TRP A 466 -9.53 -4.57 20.68
CA TRP A 466 -9.64 -4.19 22.09
C TRP A 466 -8.71 -3.01 22.47
N ARG A 467 -7.86 -2.56 21.54
CA ARG A 467 -7.04 -1.33 21.65
C ARG A 467 -6.67 -0.77 20.27
N LYS A 468 -6.04 0.40 20.21
CA LYS A 468 -5.28 0.82 19.01
C LYS A 468 -3.93 0.09 18.99
N SER A 469 -3.56 -0.51 17.86
CA SER A 469 -2.21 -1.07 17.69
C SER A 469 -1.20 0.04 17.41
N PRO A 470 -0.04 0.09 18.08
CA PRO A 470 1.05 0.96 17.69
C PRO A 470 1.50 0.66 16.26
N SER A 471 1.79 1.70 15.48
CA SER A 471 2.23 1.59 14.09
C SER A 471 3.55 2.34 13.91
N ARG A 472 4.55 1.65 13.33
CA ARG A 472 5.82 2.29 12.98
C ARG A 472 5.62 3.19 11.77
N LEU A 473 6.26 4.35 11.75
CA LEU A 473 6.29 5.23 10.58
C LEU A 473 6.90 4.51 9.38
N GLU A 474 6.22 4.61 8.25
CA GLU A 474 6.71 4.18 6.94
C GLU A 474 7.96 4.99 6.55
N GLY A 475 8.86 4.41 5.75
CA GLY A 475 10.11 5.06 5.37
C GLY A 475 9.94 6.45 4.75
N GLU A 476 8.91 6.63 3.92
CA GLU A 476 8.59 7.91 3.29
C GLU A 476 8.10 8.95 4.31
N ILE A 477 7.22 8.54 5.23
CA ILE A 477 6.72 9.42 6.30
C ILE A 477 7.86 9.81 7.23
N LEU A 478 8.75 8.86 7.57
CA LEU A 478 9.90 9.12 8.40
C LEU A 478 10.81 10.16 7.74
N ARG A 479 11.15 9.97 6.46
CA ARG A 479 11.95 10.94 5.70
C ARG A 479 11.29 12.32 5.67
N ASP A 480 10.01 12.39 5.34
CA ASP A 480 9.25 13.65 5.31
C ASP A 480 9.19 14.31 6.70
N THR A 481 9.05 13.52 7.77
CA THR A 481 9.09 14.00 9.16
C THR A 481 10.43 14.65 9.48
N LEU A 482 11.56 14.03 9.07
CA LEU A 482 12.88 14.62 9.31
C LEU A 482 13.04 15.96 8.57
N LEU A 483 12.50 16.10 7.36
CA LEU A 483 12.47 17.37 6.63
C LEU A 483 11.61 18.44 7.34
N VAL A 484 10.45 18.04 7.88
CA VAL A 484 9.58 18.96 8.65
C VAL A 484 10.28 19.43 9.91
N LEU A 485 10.89 18.51 10.69
CA LEU A 485 11.57 18.84 11.94
C LEU A 485 12.77 19.75 11.69
N SER A 486 13.59 19.43 10.68
CA SER A 486 14.76 20.23 10.32
C SER A 486 14.40 21.59 9.68
N GLY A 487 13.13 21.82 9.32
CA GLY A 487 12.67 23.02 8.64
C GLY A 487 13.13 23.10 7.18
N LYS A 488 13.41 21.96 6.56
CA LYS A 488 13.90 21.86 5.18
C LYS A 488 12.83 21.46 4.17
N LEU A 489 11.69 20.94 4.62
CA LEU A 489 10.63 20.49 3.71
C LEU A 489 10.21 21.63 2.77
N ASP A 490 10.35 21.41 1.47
CA ASP A 490 9.77 22.25 0.42
C ASP A 490 8.27 21.94 0.30
N PRO A 491 7.38 22.94 0.54
CA PRO A 491 5.93 22.75 0.49
C PRO A 491 5.37 22.61 -0.93
N LYS A 492 6.20 22.64 -1.99
CA LYS A 492 5.75 22.58 -3.38
C LYS A 492 4.94 21.32 -3.69
N PHE A 493 3.67 21.55 -4.00
CA PHE A 493 2.70 20.54 -4.39
C PHE A 493 2.73 20.24 -5.90
N GLY A 494 2.47 19.00 -6.27
CA GLY A 494 2.28 18.58 -7.66
C GLY A 494 3.48 18.81 -8.59
N GLY A 495 3.22 18.85 -9.89
CA GLY A 495 4.25 18.99 -10.92
C GLY A 495 5.22 17.80 -11.03
N ARG A 496 6.27 17.97 -11.84
CA ARG A 496 7.32 16.95 -12.03
C ARG A 496 8.02 16.63 -10.72
N GLY A 497 8.39 15.36 -10.55
CA GLY A 497 9.15 14.91 -9.38
C GLY A 497 10.59 15.44 -9.34
N TYR A 498 11.26 15.22 -8.21
CA TYR A 498 12.70 15.49 -8.05
C TYR A 498 13.52 14.20 -8.21
N ARG A 499 14.83 14.33 -8.43
CA ARG A 499 15.75 13.20 -8.54
C ARG A 499 16.80 13.26 -7.43
N ASP A 500 16.94 12.16 -6.71
CA ASP A 500 18.03 11.89 -5.76
C ASP A 500 18.85 10.68 -6.19
N MET A 501 18.86 10.41 -7.50
CA MET A 501 19.58 9.31 -8.13
C MET A 501 20.25 9.78 -9.42
N ARG A 502 21.47 9.31 -9.64
CA ARG A 502 22.19 9.47 -10.91
C ARG A 502 21.83 8.32 -11.83
N GLU A 503 21.30 8.69 -12.99
CA GLU A 503 21.06 7.76 -14.09
C GLU A 503 22.32 7.61 -14.95
N TYR A 504 22.69 6.37 -15.28
CA TYR A 504 23.76 6.08 -16.23
C TYR A 504 23.42 4.87 -17.10
N LYS A 505 24.08 4.77 -18.25
CA LYS A 505 23.87 3.68 -19.20
C LYS A 505 25.07 2.75 -19.19
N PHE A 506 24.83 1.46 -19.10
CA PHE A 506 25.84 0.44 -19.28
C PHE A 506 25.30 -0.69 -20.17
N LYS A 507 26.00 -0.96 -21.29
CA LYS A 507 25.61 -1.98 -22.30
C LYS A 507 24.15 -1.86 -22.79
N GLY A 508 23.65 -0.63 -22.92
CA GLY A 508 22.28 -0.35 -23.40
C GLY A 508 21.21 -0.33 -22.31
N SER A 509 21.52 -0.77 -21.10
CA SER A 509 20.62 -0.75 -19.94
C SER A 509 20.82 0.52 -19.12
N HIS A 510 19.74 1.04 -18.53
CA HIS A 510 19.76 2.15 -17.58
C HIS A 510 19.88 1.64 -16.14
N PHE A 511 20.79 2.25 -15.40
CA PHE A 511 21.03 2.00 -13.98
C PHE A 511 20.90 3.30 -13.19
N TYR A 512 20.58 3.16 -11.91
CA TYR A 512 20.26 4.29 -11.03
C TYR A 512 20.98 4.12 -9.69
N ASP A 513 21.97 4.99 -9.43
CA ASP A 513 22.68 5.03 -8.16
C ASP A 513 22.15 6.17 -7.30
N VAL A 514 21.99 5.95 -5.99
CA VAL A 514 21.64 7.02 -5.04
C VAL A 514 22.76 8.06 -4.97
N ILE A 515 22.39 9.34 -4.96
CA ILE A 515 23.31 10.44 -4.67
C ILE A 515 23.02 11.06 -3.30
N SER A 516 23.93 11.91 -2.82
CA SER A 516 23.72 12.67 -1.59
C SER A 516 22.41 13.47 -1.65
N GLN A 517 21.72 13.55 -0.51
CA GLN A 517 20.47 14.28 -0.35
C GLN A 517 20.72 15.57 0.46
N ASP A 518 21.42 16.52 -0.14
CA ASP A 518 21.90 17.76 0.45
C ASP A 518 21.46 19.02 -0.31
N HIS A 519 20.69 18.87 -1.40
CA HIS A 519 20.23 19.97 -2.22
C HIS A 519 18.73 20.30 -2.04
N PRO A 520 18.32 21.58 -2.08
CA PRO A 520 16.94 22.01 -1.81
C PRO A 520 15.87 21.32 -2.66
N GLU A 521 16.12 21.05 -3.95
CA GLU A 521 15.17 20.41 -4.85
C GLU A 521 14.79 18.98 -4.41
N GLN A 522 15.65 18.35 -3.60
CA GLN A 522 15.43 17.01 -3.07
C GLN A 522 14.58 17.04 -1.79
N PHE A 523 14.34 18.20 -1.19
CA PHE A 523 13.63 18.34 0.08
C PHE A 523 12.12 18.44 -0.06
N ARG A 524 11.58 18.05 -1.21
CA ARG A 524 10.14 17.86 -1.39
C ARG A 524 9.68 16.58 -0.70
N ARG A 525 8.37 16.48 -0.49
CA ARG A 525 7.74 15.25 0.00
C ARG A 525 8.14 14.04 -0.85
N THR A 526 8.35 12.92 -0.18
CA THR A 526 8.87 11.69 -0.78
C THR A 526 7.92 11.11 -1.84
N ILE A 527 6.63 11.46 -1.86
CA ILE A 527 5.70 11.13 -2.97
C ILE A 527 6.15 11.71 -4.32
N TYR A 528 6.87 12.83 -4.34
CA TYR A 528 7.39 13.43 -5.57
C TYR A 528 8.77 12.92 -5.96
N ARG A 529 9.34 11.96 -5.22
CA ARG A 529 10.63 11.37 -5.54
C ARG A 529 10.53 10.52 -6.80
N PHE A 530 11.47 10.69 -7.73
CA PHE A 530 11.61 9.79 -8.88
C PHE A 530 11.80 8.34 -8.42
N SER A 531 10.92 7.43 -8.85
CA SER A 531 10.89 6.03 -8.39
C SER A 531 11.19 5.03 -9.52
N PRO A 532 12.47 4.86 -9.91
CA PRO A 532 12.85 3.85 -10.90
C PRO A 532 12.83 2.44 -10.30
N ARG A 533 12.57 1.46 -11.18
CA ARG A 533 12.55 0.03 -10.87
C ARG A 533 13.95 -0.52 -10.66
N GLY A 534 14.13 -1.37 -9.65
CA GLY A 534 15.39 -2.06 -9.35
C GLY A 534 16.50 -1.18 -8.77
N ALA A 535 16.20 0.09 -8.43
CA ALA A 535 17.17 0.99 -7.82
C ALA A 535 17.17 0.87 -6.29
N MET A 536 18.35 0.90 -5.67
CA MET A 536 18.47 0.94 -4.21
C MET A 536 17.99 2.28 -3.65
N ARG A 537 17.37 2.28 -2.48
CA ARG A 537 16.81 3.48 -1.80
C ARG A 537 17.23 3.50 -0.33
N THR A 538 18.54 3.61 -0.08
CA THR A 538 19.22 3.56 1.25
C THR A 538 18.32 3.60 2.49
N LEU A 539 17.81 4.77 2.87
CA LEU A 539 16.96 4.93 4.06
C LEU A 539 15.56 4.31 3.88
N LEU A 540 14.96 4.45 2.71
CA LEU A 540 13.60 3.99 2.43
C LEU A 540 13.51 2.45 2.43
N ASP A 541 14.47 1.76 1.82
CA ASP A 541 14.52 0.29 1.80
C ASP A 541 14.72 -0.27 3.22
N THR A 542 15.55 0.38 4.04
CA THR A 542 15.77 -0.01 5.44
C THR A 542 14.46 0.05 6.26
N PHE A 543 13.55 0.94 5.87
CA PHE A 543 12.24 1.12 6.49
C PHE A 543 11.10 0.50 5.67
N ASP A 544 11.40 -0.56 4.91
CA ASP A 544 10.45 -1.41 4.19
C ASP A 544 9.61 -0.67 3.13
N CYS A 545 10.16 0.38 2.50
CA CYS A 545 9.53 1.00 1.35
C CYS A 545 9.35 -0.04 0.21
N PRO A 546 8.15 -0.17 -0.37
CA PRO A 546 7.90 -1.12 -1.45
C PRO A 546 8.80 -0.88 -2.67
N ASP A 547 9.25 -1.96 -3.31
CA ASP A 547 9.83 -1.87 -4.64
C ASP A 547 8.69 -1.73 -5.65
N PRO A 548 8.70 -0.71 -6.53
CA PRO A 548 7.60 -0.53 -7.45
C PRO A 548 7.46 -1.73 -8.40
N SER A 549 8.46 -2.60 -8.57
CA SER A 549 8.45 -3.75 -9.51
C SER A 549 7.40 -4.81 -9.19
N ALA A 550 6.71 -4.73 -8.05
CA ALA A 550 5.64 -5.64 -7.67
C ALA A 550 4.46 -4.89 -7.02
N ILE A 551 3.26 -5.46 -7.17
CA ILE A 551 2.05 -4.97 -6.49
C ILE A 551 2.21 -5.20 -4.98
N THR A 552 2.04 -4.14 -4.18
CA THR A 552 2.25 -4.21 -2.73
C THR A 552 0.98 -3.81 -1.97
N PRO A 553 -0.01 -4.73 -1.85
CA PRO A 553 -1.26 -4.44 -1.15
C PRO A 553 -1.10 -4.42 0.37
N GLN A 554 -0.05 -5.06 0.90
CA GLN A 554 0.34 -5.06 2.29
C GLN A 554 1.84 -4.80 2.35
N ARG A 555 2.25 -3.74 3.04
CA ARG A 555 3.66 -3.45 3.29
C ARG A 555 4.22 -4.43 4.32
N ALA A 556 5.46 -4.84 4.12
CA ALA A 556 6.23 -5.47 5.18
C ALA A 556 6.49 -4.45 6.30
N VAL A 557 6.47 -4.91 7.54
CA VAL A 557 6.84 -4.08 8.69
C VAL A 557 7.84 -4.88 9.50
N THR A 558 9.11 -4.58 9.32
CA THR A 558 10.19 -5.22 10.08
C THR A 558 10.61 -4.34 11.25
N THR A 559 11.19 -4.97 12.27
CA THR A 559 11.87 -4.28 13.37
C THR A 559 13.25 -4.89 13.50
N THR A 560 14.27 -4.19 13.02
CA THR A 560 15.63 -4.71 12.93
C THR A 560 16.64 -3.73 13.52
N PRO A 561 17.79 -4.20 14.07
CA PRO A 561 18.86 -3.31 14.50
C PRO A 561 19.41 -2.41 13.38
N LEU A 562 19.29 -2.83 12.12
CA LEU A 562 19.73 -2.05 10.96
C LEU A 562 18.95 -0.73 10.82
N GLN A 563 17.68 -0.70 11.21
CA GLN A 563 16.88 0.53 11.21
C GLN A 563 17.42 1.56 12.19
N SER A 564 17.73 1.15 13.41
CA SER A 564 18.35 2.04 14.40
C SER A 564 19.75 2.48 13.97
N LEU A 565 20.54 1.60 13.36
CA LEU A 565 21.87 1.95 12.83
C LEU A 565 21.79 2.91 11.64
N ALA A 566 20.80 2.76 10.75
CA ALA A 566 20.57 3.69 9.65
C ALA A 566 20.23 5.08 10.17
N LEU A 567 19.39 5.21 11.20
CA LEU A 567 19.08 6.51 11.82
C LEU A 567 20.27 7.15 12.55
N MET A 568 21.32 6.40 12.89
CA MET A 568 22.55 6.99 13.44
C MET A 568 23.54 7.44 12.38
N ASN A 569 23.61 6.70 11.26
CA ASN A 569 24.76 6.75 10.34
C ASN A 569 24.41 7.15 8.90
N ASN A 570 23.14 7.20 8.52
CA ASN A 570 22.77 7.60 7.17
C ASN A 570 23.02 9.10 6.95
N ASP A 571 23.67 9.46 5.84
CA ASP A 571 24.10 10.83 5.53
C ASP A 571 22.93 11.82 5.56
N PHE A 572 21.77 11.45 5.01
CA PHE A 572 20.58 12.31 5.05
C PHE A 572 20.15 12.58 6.49
N VAL A 573 20.15 11.56 7.36
CA VAL A 573 19.76 11.72 8.77
C VAL A 573 20.77 12.58 9.53
N VAL A 574 22.06 12.43 9.24
CA VAL A 574 23.12 13.28 9.79
C VAL A 574 22.92 14.74 9.36
N ASN A 575 22.71 15.00 8.07
CA ASN A 575 22.47 16.34 7.55
C ASN A 575 21.20 16.98 8.14
N MET A 576 20.10 16.22 8.24
CA MET A 576 18.86 16.70 8.84
C MET A 576 19.01 16.98 10.34
N SER A 577 19.88 16.24 11.05
CA SER A 577 20.12 16.49 12.47
C SER A 577 20.90 17.77 12.71
N GLN A 578 21.83 18.12 11.81
CA GLN A 578 22.55 19.39 11.84
C GLN A 578 21.60 20.56 11.52
N ALA A 579 20.77 20.40 10.49
CA ALA A 579 19.76 21.39 10.14
C ALA A 579 18.73 21.59 11.27
N PHE A 580 18.32 20.52 11.95
CA PHE A 580 17.42 20.62 13.09
C PHE A 580 18.08 21.33 14.28
N ALA A 581 19.34 21.03 14.59
CA ALA A 581 20.09 21.77 15.59
C ALA A 581 20.17 23.28 15.28
N GLY A 582 20.50 23.65 14.04
CA GLY A 582 20.53 25.05 13.61
C GLY A 582 19.15 25.73 13.72
N ARG A 583 18.06 25.01 13.42
CA ARG A 583 16.69 25.51 13.65
C ARG A 583 16.45 25.76 15.14
N LEU A 584 16.79 24.82 16.02
CA LEU A 584 16.62 24.96 17.47
C LEU A 584 17.43 26.13 18.02
N GLU A 585 18.66 26.32 17.57
CA GLU A 585 19.50 27.47 17.94
C GLU A 585 18.89 28.80 17.49
N SER A 586 18.38 28.86 16.25
CA SER A 586 17.76 30.09 15.74
C SER A 586 16.46 30.47 16.46
N GLN A 587 15.68 29.50 16.94
CA GLN A 587 14.36 29.73 17.54
C GLN A 587 14.39 29.79 19.07
N ALA A 588 15.31 29.06 19.73
CA ALA A 588 15.40 28.96 21.18
C ALA A 588 16.72 29.53 21.76
N GLY A 589 17.59 30.09 20.91
CA GLY A 589 18.89 30.60 21.32
C GLY A 589 19.85 29.49 21.75
N LEU A 590 20.84 29.83 22.58
CA LEU A 590 21.91 28.92 23.05
C LEU A 590 21.59 28.21 24.37
N ASN A 591 20.39 28.38 24.91
CA ASN A 591 19.98 27.75 26.16
C ASN A 591 19.52 26.31 25.91
N ALA A 592 20.28 25.34 26.41
CA ALA A 592 20.02 23.91 26.19
C ALA A 592 18.62 23.47 26.69
N GLN A 593 18.14 24.00 27.81
CA GLN A 593 16.81 23.67 28.35
C GLN A 593 15.69 24.14 27.42
N GLN A 594 15.82 25.35 26.86
CA GLN A 594 14.86 25.90 25.89
C GLN A 594 14.91 25.12 24.56
N GLN A 595 16.11 24.76 24.09
CA GLN A 595 16.30 23.92 22.90
C GLN A 595 15.65 22.54 23.06
N VAL A 596 15.86 21.87 24.20
CA VAL A 596 15.22 20.58 24.51
C VAL A 596 13.70 20.72 24.54
N SER A 597 13.18 21.77 25.20
CA SER A 597 11.74 22.01 25.28
C SER A 597 11.10 22.20 23.91
N LEU A 598 11.75 23.01 23.04
CA LEU A 598 11.29 23.23 21.66
C LEU A 598 11.37 21.95 20.83
N ALA A 599 12.45 21.18 20.96
CA ALA A 599 12.62 19.92 20.23
C ALA A 599 11.53 18.90 20.58
N TYR A 600 11.16 18.77 21.85
CA TYR A 600 10.07 17.88 22.27
C TYR A 600 8.72 18.33 21.71
N ARG A 601 8.45 19.65 21.71
CA ARG A 601 7.23 20.18 21.09
C ARG A 601 7.18 19.92 19.58
N LEU A 602 8.30 20.09 18.87
CA LEU A 602 8.35 19.86 17.43
C LEU A 602 8.28 18.35 17.08
N ALA A 603 9.04 17.52 17.76
CA ALA A 603 9.21 16.10 17.42
C ALA A 603 8.06 15.22 17.93
N TYR A 604 7.62 15.45 19.17
CA TYR A 604 6.65 14.58 19.86
C TYR A 604 5.31 15.27 20.11
N GLY A 605 5.25 16.59 19.91
CA GLY A 605 4.05 17.37 20.10
C GLY A 605 3.79 17.74 21.55
N ARG A 606 4.64 17.42 22.52
CA ARG A 606 4.41 17.66 23.96
C ARG A 606 5.62 18.31 24.63
N GLY A 607 5.47 18.73 25.89
CA GLY A 607 6.60 19.21 26.70
C GLY A 607 7.57 18.09 27.11
N ALA A 608 8.83 18.45 27.30
CA ALA A 608 9.84 17.56 27.86
C ALA A 608 9.58 17.31 29.36
N GLU A 609 9.60 16.03 29.76
CA GLU A 609 9.53 15.66 31.18
C GLU A 609 10.82 16.01 31.91
N GLU A 610 10.76 16.12 33.24
CA GLU A 610 11.92 16.45 34.08
C GLU A 610 13.08 15.46 33.87
N GLN A 611 12.78 14.16 33.78
CA GLN A 611 13.79 13.13 33.53
C GLN A 611 14.44 13.27 32.16
N ALA A 612 13.64 13.60 31.13
CA ALA A 612 14.16 13.87 29.79
C ALA A 612 15.11 15.08 29.80
N MET A 613 14.77 16.13 30.54
CA MET A 613 15.60 17.32 30.70
C MET A 613 16.94 17.00 31.38
N LYS A 614 16.90 16.23 32.47
CA LYS A 614 18.08 15.79 33.24
C LYS A 614 19.08 14.97 32.41
N ILE A 615 18.60 14.22 31.42
CA ILE A 615 19.46 13.42 30.53
C ILE A 615 19.94 14.26 29.34
N SER A 616 19.05 15.08 28.77
CA SER A 616 19.32 15.76 27.50
C SER A 616 20.30 16.92 27.63
N VAL A 617 20.18 17.75 28.67
CA VAL A 617 21.04 18.92 28.83
C VAL A 617 22.53 18.55 29.01
N PRO A 618 22.90 17.61 29.92
CA PRO A 618 24.29 17.17 30.03
C PRO A 618 24.82 16.52 28.74
N PHE A 619 23.96 15.79 28.01
CA PHE A 619 24.35 15.19 26.73
C PHE A 619 24.68 16.28 25.70
N ILE A 620 23.84 17.30 25.55
CA ILE A 620 24.07 18.41 24.62
C ILE A 620 25.37 19.13 24.97
N GLN A 621 25.63 19.38 26.24
CA GLN A 621 26.87 20.03 26.70
C GLN A 621 28.11 19.20 26.37
N LYS A 622 28.03 17.87 26.46
CA LYS A 622 29.16 16.97 26.22
C LYS A 622 29.39 16.62 24.75
N HIS A 623 28.31 16.47 23.98
CA HIS A 623 28.34 15.87 22.64
C HIS A 623 27.78 16.77 21.53
N GLY A 624 27.23 17.94 21.89
CA GLY A 624 26.66 18.90 20.96
C GLY A 624 25.18 18.64 20.60
N LEU A 625 24.50 19.71 20.18
CA LEU A 625 23.06 19.68 19.88
C LEU A 625 22.72 18.80 18.67
N ALA A 626 23.53 18.80 17.62
CA ALA A 626 23.30 17.97 16.43
C ALA A 626 23.38 16.47 16.75
N ALA A 627 24.32 16.05 17.60
CA ALA A 627 24.40 14.66 18.05
C ALA A 627 23.15 14.28 18.85
N TRP A 628 22.64 15.18 19.70
CA TRP A 628 21.40 14.95 20.45
C TRP A 628 20.16 14.92 19.54
N CYS A 629 20.09 15.75 18.50
CA CYS A 629 19.02 15.71 17.50
C CYS A 629 18.92 14.33 16.82
N ARG A 630 20.05 13.66 16.57
CA ARG A 630 20.04 12.26 16.07
C ARG A 630 19.42 11.28 17.08
N VAL A 631 19.61 11.50 18.38
CA VAL A 631 18.95 10.69 19.43
C VAL A 631 17.44 10.86 19.37
N ILE A 632 16.95 12.09 19.16
CA ILE A 632 15.51 12.37 18.96
C ILE A 632 14.98 11.64 17.72
N PHE A 633 15.71 11.70 16.60
CA PHE A 633 15.34 11.00 15.37
C PHE A 633 15.30 9.48 15.51
N ASN A 634 16.12 8.91 16.38
CA ASN A 634 16.21 7.47 16.62
C ASN A 634 15.37 6.98 17.81
N SER A 635 14.44 7.80 18.30
CA SER A 635 13.60 7.43 19.43
C SER A 635 12.37 6.63 19.00
N ASN A 636 11.92 5.71 19.85
CA ASN A 636 10.64 5.02 19.63
C ASN A 636 9.45 5.98 19.65
N GLU A 637 9.56 7.10 20.37
CA GLU A 637 8.48 8.09 20.43
C GLU A 637 8.31 8.86 19.11
N LEU A 638 9.42 9.09 18.37
CA LEU A 638 9.31 9.61 17.01
C LEU A 638 8.76 8.54 16.07
N LEU A 639 9.34 7.34 16.13
CA LEU A 639 9.14 6.28 15.14
C LEU A 639 7.79 5.57 15.21
N TYR A 640 7.09 5.62 16.35
CA TYR A 640 5.82 4.92 16.52
C TYR A 640 4.67 5.90 16.80
N VAL A 641 3.60 5.74 16.02
CA VAL A 641 2.30 6.35 16.25
C VAL A 641 1.47 5.38 17.08
N ARG A 642 0.87 5.86 18.16
CA ARG A 642 0.18 5.04 19.15
C ARG A 642 -1.31 5.25 19.10
#